data_AF-A0A501W6W9-F1
#
_entry.id   AF-A0A501W6W9-F1
#
_cell.length_a   1.000
_cell.length_b   1.000
_cell.length_c   1.000
_cell.angle_alpha   90.00
_cell.angle_beta   90.00
_cell.angle_gamma   90.00
#
_symmetry.space_group_name_H-M   'P 1'
#
loop_
_entity.id
_entity.type
_entity.pdbx_description
1 polymer ?
#
loop_
_entity_poly.entity_id
_entity_poly.type
_entity_poly.pdbx_seq_one_letter_code
_entity_poly.pdbx_strand_id
1 'polypeptide(L)'
;MRRPLFILLLALLSTFTYAQKNHPTQQIKIGLVASALPADEQAVVEAFLQDQQDFETVALRLDQLKKGRALKKAGVTHVWLHKLSPDGSTKQEVAAGKTLKEFVQNGGNLILSMEAVRLLNDWGIEKHSFEVKTDTVKDEGFGRPLGFHAFKSHPVFEGLHGGAYPWKAKKDHVIRKIGFFENSLPDTTIAKVIGTEWTYITFHENNKLVLEYTLGKGKIIAVGAYSYFAPANFNTLQLHRFYRNLFRYTAGQIEGIEPRYWNYAAQQVVALESDFPQTGLVQATKWQLPELTLQLEKQQATEDFVSLAGRRMLVMGKQKGGIDEIWSHPFMSFRDVATGVLMKGADSVVWLNELTPAVTISPELLIRKYTINGAVIREITTVAMDKPVAAVHYEWESAAIDKIFIRYTSNFRYMWPYSSKATNSIHFAWSPEMNAAVGSAQGGDLASVMGFSSKPQKYTLGQFDGFKYRNGMYTGKKTDLIQLSGLFSFDAADAQGKLSAYLVAGSEGLDNTLQLYDQESKEFNSLFKKSSAYFANLLRNSLIVTTPDKEFNTGYKWALARTDQFLQETPGLGTSLMAGFGTTARGWGGGQKISGRPGYAWYFGRDAQWSGMAINAYGGHQMVKKALDVFVKYQDLTGKIYHELTSSGAVHYDASDATPLYVVLAAHYLKYSGDLDYIRSIWPSLKKAMDFCYSTDTDRDGLIEITNVGHGWIEGGPLFGAHTEIYLAGSWVAALDAAAYMSGMLENQSLAKGYSQDAANVRQIIDREFWDTKGEYFYNGKMRDGSFMQEETMLSSVPIYFNAVADPAKAAKTTASFSRNDYATDWGLRILPESSDKFNPKAYHAGMVWPLFSGFVALAEYKTGKYVSGFTHTMNNLLLYQHYGLGSAEETLHGSEYKPAGVCYQQGWSETMVLQPVLEGMLGLAPDALANQIAFSPRFPWHWNEVQVDNIQFGEHRASVLMQRTATSTKYDFKYKPDDKGFDLIFSPGVLPGARIQKVLVNGKEVKFAQEGKPESMQLRLQPIRITGQTTVEIVQEGGIGVLPLINKPAPGDTNKGAKIVGETLGGTKYTVALEGLSGKTYQFEVLSNDNVKSVANGKILRRKGNVYTMQATMPEVSEKYATQQVTFELQEQPRL
;
A
#
# COMPACT_ATOMS: atom_id res chain seq x y z
N MET A 1 43.73 37.30 12.60
CA MET A 1 42.76 37.93 13.53
C MET A 1 41.40 37.86 12.83
N ARG A 2 40.34 37.16 13.26
CA ARG A 2 39.83 36.83 14.60
C ARG A 2 39.31 35.38 14.61
N ARG A 3 40.03 34.48 15.30
CA ARG A 3 39.51 33.26 15.95
C ARG A 3 39.55 33.63 17.44
N PRO A 4 38.43 33.98 18.07
CA PRO A 4 37.62 32.98 18.77
C PRO A 4 36.14 33.40 18.89
N LEU A 5 35.26 32.92 18.00
CA LEU A 5 33.80 32.95 18.23
C LEU A 5 33.11 31.64 17.79
N PHE A 6 33.83 30.79 17.03
CA PHE A 6 33.30 29.53 16.48
C PHE A 6 33.34 28.35 17.45
N ILE A 7 34.18 28.41 18.50
CA ILE A 7 34.30 27.31 19.48
C ILE A 7 33.23 27.41 20.58
N LEU A 8 32.65 28.60 20.82
CA LEU A 8 31.54 28.74 21.77
C LEU A 8 30.19 28.32 21.17
N LEU A 9 30.02 28.41 19.84
CA LEU A 9 28.78 28.01 19.17
C LEU A 9 28.68 26.48 18.99
N LEU A 10 29.81 25.78 18.84
CA LEU A 10 29.87 24.32 18.71
C LEU A 10 29.71 23.55 20.03
N ALA A 11 29.91 24.21 21.18
CA ALA A 11 29.61 23.65 22.50
C ALA A 11 28.12 23.82 22.91
N LEU A 12 27.36 24.68 22.21
CA LEU A 12 25.92 24.89 22.42
C LEU A 12 25.02 24.04 21.50
N LEU A 13 25.60 23.33 20.53
CA LEU A 13 24.87 22.47 19.58
C LEU A 13 25.06 20.96 19.82
N SER A 14 25.89 20.57 20.80
CA SER A 14 26.11 19.18 21.24
C SER A 14 25.47 18.85 22.58
N THR A 15 24.58 19.71 23.08
CA THR A 15 23.74 19.50 24.27
C THR A 15 22.28 19.82 23.96
N PHE A 16 21.71 19.24 22.90
CA PHE A 16 20.28 18.89 22.92
C PHE A 16 20.10 17.55 23.63
N THR A 17 20.63 17.46 24.86
CA THR A 17 19.91 16.75 25.91
C THR A 17 18.58 17.46 26.03
N TYR A 18 17.51 16.67 26.02
CA TYR A 18 16.15 17.07 26.29
C TYR A 18 16.13 17.79 27.65
N ALA A 19 16.35 19.11 27.67
CA ALA A 19 16.11 19.94 28.82
C ALA A 19 14.59 20.10 28.91
N GLN A 20 13.95 19.01 29.37
CA GLN A 20 12.62 19.06 29.95
C GLN A 20 12.61 20.27 30.89
N LYS A 21 11.73 21.23 30.63
CA LYS A 21 11.27 22.12 31.69
C LYS A 21 10.74 21.20 32.79
N ASN A 22 11.59 20.88 33.76
CA ASN A 22 11.21 20.23 35.00
C ASN A 22 10.35 21.23 35.79
N HIS A 23 9.11 21.42 35.35
CA HIS A 23 8.05 21.60 36.32
C HIS A 23 8.13 20.37 37.24
N PRO A 24 8.14 20.51 38.57
CA PRO A 24 8.04 19.34 39.44
C PRO A 24 6.70 18.67 39.12
N THR A 25 6.73 17.63 38.27
CA THR A 25 5.56 16.82 37.96
C THR A 25 5.14 16.21 39.28
N GLN A 26 3.94 16.56 39.72
CA GLN A 26 3.38 16.03 40.96
C GLN A 26 3.43 14.50 40.88
N GLN A 27 4.15 13.87 41.82
CA GLN A 27 4.32 12.43 41.86
C GLN A 27 2.96 11.72 41.92
N ILE A 28 2.72 10.73 41.05
CA ILE A 28 1.44 10.02 40.99
C ILE A 28 1.44 8.97 42.11
N LYS A 29 0.80 9.31 43.22
CA LYS A 29 0.59 8.40 44.35
C LYS A 29 -0.72 7.62 44.21
N ILE A 30 -0.63 6.31 43.99
CA ILE A 30 -1.74 5.40 43.67
C ILE A 30 -2.11 4.56 44.89
N GLY A 31 -3.33 4.70 45.36
CA GLY A 31 -3.93 3.82 46.34
C GLY A 31 -4.56 2.59 45.68
N LEU A 32 -3.89 1.44 45.70
CA LEU A 32 -4.41 0.18 45.13
C LEU A 32 -5.29 -0.54 46.16
N VAL A 33 -6.55 -0.81 45.81
CA VAL A 33 -7.47 -1.58 46.66
C VAL A 33 -7.35 -3.07 46.31
N ALA A 34 -6.34 -3.71 46.88
CA ALA A 34 -5.97 -5.08 46.50
C ALA A 34 -6.89 -6.19 47.04
N SER A 35 -7.70 -5.89 48.08
CA SER A 35 -8.56 -6.89 48.75
C SER A 35 -9.66 -7.50 47.88
N ALA A 36 -9.80 -7.05 46.63
CA ALA A 36 -10.79 -7.51 45.65
C ALA A 36 -10.18 -8.37 44.53
N LEU A 37 -8.89 -8.72 44.64
CA LEU A 37 -8.14 -9.49 43.63
C LEU A 37 -7.72 -10.89 44.11
N PRO A 38 -7.65 -11.87 43.19
CA PRO A 38 -6.84 -13.06 43.39
C PRO A 38 -5.37 -12.72 43.72
N ALA A 39 -4.70 -13.57 44.51
CA ALA A 39 -3.34 -13.27 45.00
C ALA A 39 -2.28 -13.18 43.89
N ASP A 40 -2.42 -13.99 42.84
CA ASP A 40 -1.56 -13.96 41.64
C ASP A 40 -1.77 -12.68 40.82
N GLU A 41 -3.03 -12.30 40.57
CA GLU A 41 -3.37 -11.03 39.90
C GLU A 41 -2.85 -9.82 40.68
N GLN A 42 -3.03 -9.82 42.01
CA GLN A 42 -2.52 -8.76 42.87
C GLN A 42 -1.01 -8.60 42.73
N ALA A 43 -0.25 -9.71 42.79
CA ALA A 43 1.20 -9.68 42.71
C ALA A 43 1.71 -9.07 41.39
N VAL A 44 1.09 -9.42 40.26
CA VAL A 44 1.50 -8.88 38.94
C VAL A 44 1.12 -7.40 38.80
N VAL A 45 -0.04 -6.99 39.31
CA VAL A 45 -0.45 -5.57 39.32
C VAL A 45 0.49 -4.73 40.19
N GLU A 46 0.86 -5.21 41.37
CA GLU A 46 1.82 -4.54 42.24
C GLU A 46 3.20 -4.43 41.58
N ALA A 47 3.67 -5.49 40.92
CA ALA A 47 4.92 -5.47 40.16
C ALA A 47 4.88 -4.47 39.00
N PHE A 48 3.78 -4.42 38.24
CA PHE A 48 3.58 -3.42 37.18
C PHE A 48 3.71 -2.00 37.70
N LEU A 49 3.05 -1.68 38.82
CA LEU A 49 3.10 -0.33 39.40
C LEU A 49 4.49 0.01 39.96
N GLN A 50 5.20 -0.96 40.54
CA GLN A 50 6.57 -0.78 41.05
C GLN A 50 7.59 -0.56 39.93
N ASP A 51 7.37 -1.13 38.74
CA ASP A 51 8.22 -0.94 37.56
C ASP A 51 8.10 0.49 36.96
N GLN A 52 7.06 1.26 37.33
CA GLN A 52 6.88 2.63 36.85
C GLN A 52 7.62 3.64 37.74
N GLN A 53 8.65 4.28 37.18
CA GLN A 53 9.51 5.23 37.91
C GLN A 53 8.75 6.47 38.46
N ASP A 54 7.64 6.85 37.85
CA ASP A 54 6.82 8.01 38.20
C ASP A 54 5.70 7.71 39.21
N PHE A 55 5.53 6.45 39.62
CA PHE A 55 4.43 6.02 40.49
C PHE A 55 4.89 5.69 41.92
N GLU A 56 4.11 6.10 42.92
CA GLU A 56 4.24 5.63 44.30
C GLU A 56 2.98 4.82 44.67
N THR A 57 3.14 3.55 45.07
CA THR A 57 1.98 2.68 45.37
C THR A 57 1.75 2.56 46.87
N VAL A 58 0.48 2.69 47.27
CA VAL A 58 0.01 2.50 48.64
C VAL A 58 -1.09 1.44 48.64
N ALA A 59 -0.89 0.34 49.38
CA ALA A 59 -1.95 -0.65 49.57
C ALA A 59 -3.07 -0.06 50.43
N LEU A 60 -4.30 -0.07 49.92
CA LEU A 60 -5.50 0.38 50.61
C LEU A 60 -6.43 -0.81 50.88
N ARG A 61 -7.05 -0.80 52.06
CA ARG A 61 -8.07 -1.79 52.41
C ARG A 61 -9.47 -1.16 52.46
N LEU A 62 -10.49 -1.91 52.05
CA LEU A 62 -11.88 -1.45 52.03
C LEU A 62 -12.38 -1.00 53.42
N ASP A 63 -11.91 -1.60 54.51
CA ASP A 63 -12.25 -1.22 55.89
C ASP A 63 -11.71 0.18 56.27
N GLN A 64 -10.56 0.57 55.71
CA GLN A 64 -9.95 1.88 55.92
C GLN A 64 -10.70 2.98 55.16
N LEU A 65 -11.21 2.67 53.97
CA LEU A 65 -11.97 3.60 53.14
C LEU A 65 -13.30 4.03 53.77
N LYS A 66 -13.88 3.23 54.66
CA LYS A 66 -15.11 3.59 55.41
C LYS A 66 -14.92 4.78 56.36
N LYS A 67 -13.69 5.06 56.81
CA LYS A 67 -13.42 6.02 57.90
C LYS A 67 -13.03 7.43 57.43
N GLY A 68 -13.07 7.73 56.12
CA GLY A 68 -12.87 9.08 55.52
C GLY A 68 -11.47 9.69 55.64
N ARG A 69 -10.75 9.48 56.75
CA ARG A 69 -9.43 10.07 57.04
C ARG A 69 -8.25 9.32 56.39
N ALA A 70 -8.48 8.09 55.91
CA ALA A 70 -7.42 7.22 55.39
C ALA A 70 -6.77 7.75 54.11
N LEU A 71 -7.58 8.22 53.14
CA LEU A 71 -7.07 8.75 51.86
C LEU A 71 -6.26 10.04 52.05
N LYS A 72 -6.78 10.96 52.86
CA LYS A 72 -6.09 12.23 53.18
C LYS A 72 -4.77 12.00 53.92
N LYS A 73 -4.72 11.02 54.84
CA LYS A 73 -3.49 10.65 55.56
C LYS A 73 -2.47 9.97 54.63
N ALA A 74 -2.94 9.14 53.69
CA ALA A 74 -2.07 8.46 52.73
C ALA A 74 -1.55 9.43 51.64
N GLY A 75 -2.16 10.60 51.47
CA GLY A 75 -1.75 11.59 50.47
C GLY A 75 -1.89 11.11 49.03
N VAL A 76 -2.75 10.10 48.79
CA VAL A 76 -2.93 9.52 47.47
C VAL A 76 -3.58 10.54 46.53
N THR A 77 -3.11 10.56 45.28
CA THR A 77 -3.68 11.37 44.20
C THR A 77 -4.68 10.56 43.37
N HIS A 78 -4.47 9.24 43.31
CA HIS A 78 -5.31 8.30 42.59
C HIS A 78 -5.75 7.16 43.51
N VAL A 79 -6.94 6.62 43.29
CA VAL A 79 -7.36 5.34 43.82
C VAL A 79 -7.66 4.41 42.65
N TRP A 80 -7.13 3.19 42.68
CA TRP A 80 -7.45 2.16 41.70
C TRP A 80 -8.15 0.98 42.38
N LEU A 81 -9.40 0.74 41.97
CA LEU A 81 -10.22 -0.39 42.37
C LEU A 81 -10.30 -1.37 41.19
N HIS A 82 -9.57 -2.48 41.30
CA HIS A 82 -9.56 -3.55 40.32
C HIS A 82 -10.26 -4.78 40.92
N LYS A 83 -11.23 -5.36 40.21
CA LYS A 83 -12.00 -6.50 40.72
C LYS A 83 -12.33 -7.48 39.60
N LEU A 84 -11.96 -8.75 39.77
CA LEU A 84 -12.26 -9.82 38.80
C LEU A 84 -13.45 -10.70 39.21
N SER A 85 -13.80 -10.76 40.50
CA SER A 85 -14.89 -11.63 40.99
C SER A 85 -16.27 -11.14 40.50
N PRO A 86 -17.11 -12.06 39.97
CA PRO A 86 -18.45 -11.75 39.48
C PRO A 86 -19.51 -11.62 40.58
N ASP A 87 -19.16 -11.78 41.86
CA ASP A 87 -20.09 -11.97 43.00
C ASP A 87 -20.87 -10.72 43.43
N GLY A 88 -21.08 -9.78 42.51
CA GLY A 88 -21.73 -8.50 42.80
C GLY A 88 -20.93 -7.64 43.78
N SER A 89 -21.52 -6.54 44.23
CA SER A 89 -20.87 -5.59 45.15
C SER A 89 -21.03 -6.03 46.60
N THR A 90 -19.93 -6.09 47.33
CA THR A 90 -19.90 -6.39 48.75
C THR A 90 -20.40 -5.19 49.56
N LYS A 91 -20.95 -5.44 50.76
CA LYS A 91 -21.35 -4.37 51.70
C LYS A 91 -20.21 -3.38 52.00
N GLN A 92 -18.95 -3.82 51.92
CA GLN A 92 -17.80 -2.98 52.19
C GLN A 92 -17.50 -2.01 51.03
N GLU A 93 -17.60 -2.49 49.79
CA GLU A 93 -17.42 -1.67 48.59
C GLU A 93 -18.53 -0.62 48.46
N VAL A 94 -19.78 -1.00 48.72
CA VAL A 94 -20.91 -0.05 48.74
C VAL A 94 -20.69 1.05 49.79
N ALA A 95 -20.26 0.67 51.00
CA ALA A 95 -19.99 1.61 52.09
C ALA A 95 -18.80 2.55 51.82
N ALA A 96 -17.82 2.14 51.01
CA ALA A 96 -16.68 2.99 50.62
C ALA A 96 -17.08 4.15 49.69
N GLY A 97 -18.25 4.05 49.04
CA GLY A 97 -18.71 5.00 48.03
C GLY A 97 -18.81 6.44 48.51
N LYS A 98 -19.21 6.69 49.76
CA LYS A 98 -19.27 8.05 50.31
C LYS A 98 -17.88 8.70 50.29
N THR A 99 -16.88 8.02 50.84
CA THR A 99 -15.50 8.52 50.92
C THR A 99 -14.88 8.69 49.54
N LEU A 100 -15.12 7.76 48.61
CA LEU A 100 -14.57 7.83 47.26
C LEU A 100 -15.22 8.96 46.45
N LYS A 101 -16.54 9.19 46.59
CA LYS A 101 -17.21 10.36 46.01
C LYS A 101 -16.62 11.66 46.51
N GLU A 102 -16.48 11.82 47.83
CA GLU A 102 -15.87 13.01 48.43
C GLU A 102 -14.42 13.20 47.97
N PHE A 103 -13.65 12.12 47.83
CA PHE A 103 -12.28 12.16 47.31
C PHE A 103 -12.23 12.71 45.88
N VAL A 104 -13.07 12.17 44.98
CA VAL A 104 -13.10 12.62 43.58
C VAL A 104 -13.62 14.05 43.47
N GLN A 105 -14.67 14.41 44.22
CA GLN A 105 -15.19 15.78 44.25
C GLN A 105 -14.13 16.81 44.63
N ASN A 106 -13.19 16.44 45.50
CA ASN A 106 -12.09 17.27 45.96
C ASN A 106 -10.84 17.26 45.06
N GLY A 107 -10.88 16.61 43.89
CA GLY A 107 -9.80 16.60 42.91
C GLY A 107 -8.96 15.32 42.89
N GLY A 108 -9.32 14.31 43.68
CA GLY A 108 -8.74 12.98 43.55
C GLY A 108 -9.22 12.27 42.27
N ASN A 109 -8.43 11.35 41.75
CA ASN A 109 -8.79 10.60 40.55
C ASN A 109 -9.11 9.13 40.88
N LEU A 110 -10.13 8.57 40.26
CA LEU A 110 -10.56 7.20 40.50
C LEU A 110 -10.47 6.37 39.22
N ILE A 111 -9.79 5.24 39.27
CA ILE A 111 -9.77 4.24 38.20
C ILE A 111 -10.54 3.02 38.70
N LEU A 112 -11.54 2.59 37.93
CA LEU A 112 -12.32 1.37 38.18
C LEU A 112 -12.11 0.44 37.00
N SER A 113 -11.75 -0.82 37.26
CA SER A 113 -11.62 -1.79 36.18
C SER A 113 -12.29 -3.12 36.46
N MET A 114 -12.76 -3.74 35.38
CA MET A 114 -13.51 -4.99 35.38
C MET A 114 -14.78 -4.85 36.24
N GLU A 115 -15.04 -5.76 37.17
CA GLU A 115 -16.30 -5.81 37.94
C GLU A 115 -16.49 -4.59 38.86
N ALA A 116 -15.42 -3.83 39.13
CA ALA A 116 -15.47 -2.62 39.94
C ALA A 116 -16.26 -1.48 39.28
N VAL A 117 -16.45 -1.50 37.95
CA VAL A 117 -17.18 -0.41 37.25
C VAL A 117 -18.64 -0.32 37.69
N ARG A 118 -19.27 -1.44 38.08
CA ARG A 118 -20.67 -1.47 38.53
C ARG A 118 -20.89 -0.75 39.86
N LEU A 119 -19.84 -0.51 40.64
CA LEU A 119 -19.92 0.28 41.87
C LEU A 119 -20.40 1.71 41.62
N LEU A 120 -20.27 2.23 40.39
CA LEU A 120 -20.84 3.52 40.02
C LEU A 120 -22.38 3.53 40.13
N ASN A 121 -23.05 2.43 39.81
CA ASN A 121 -24.49 2.30 40.05
C ASN A 121 -24.79 2.23 41.55
N ASP A 122 -24.05 1.41 42.31
CA ASP A 122 -24.25 1.26 43.76
C ASP A 122 -23.99 2.56 44.54
N TRP A 123 -23.08 3.40 44.05
CA TRP A 123 -22.77 4.69 44.64
C TRP A 123 -23.69 5.82 44.17
N GLY A 124 -24.61 5.53 43.24
CA GLY A 124 -25.53 6.49 42.64
C GLY A 124 -24.84 7.58 41.81
N ILE A 125 -23.68 7.27 41.23
CA ILE A 125 -22.99 8.16 40.29
C ILE A 125 -23.58 7.95 38.89
N GLU A 126 -23.68 6.70 38.45
CA GLU A 126 -24.28 6.35 37.15
C GLU A 126 -25.71 5.86 37.38
N LYS A 127 -26.68 6.50 36.72
CA LYS A 127 -28.11 6.22 36.88
C LYS A 127 -28.61 5.10 35.96
N HIS A 128 -27.93 4.87 34.83
CA HIS A 128 -28.25 3.81 33.89
C HIS A 128 -27.47 2.54 34.26
N SER A 129 -28.15 1.39 34.27
CA SER A 129 -27.52 0.14 34.70
C SER A 129 -26.44 -0.33 33.73
N PHE A 130 -25.27 -0.65 34.26
CA PHE A 130 -24.26 -1.40 33.50
C PHE A 130 -24.77 -2.78 33.13
N GLU A 131 -24.55 -3.17 31.88
CA GLU A 131 -24.83 -4.51 31.38
C GLU A 131 -23.58 -5.39 31.43
N VAL A 132 -23.75 -6.70 31.52
CA VAL A 132 -22.67 -7.69 31.46
C VAL A 132 -22.90 -8.60 30.27
N LYS A 133 -21.95 -8.65 29.33
CA LYS A 133 -21.92 -9.61 28.23
C LYS A 133 -20.71 -10.53 28.37
N THR A 134 -20.86 -11.77 27.92
CA THR A 134 -19.76 -12.73 27.79
C THR A 134 -19.51 -13.04 26.34
N ASP A 135 -18.24 -13.20 25.97
CA ASP A 135 -17.85 -13.66 24.64
C ASP A 135 -16.87 -14.83 24.82
N THR A 136 -17.02 -15.86 24.00
CA THR A 136 -16.18 -17.04 24.03
C THR A 136 -15.14 -16.87 22.93
N VAL A 137 -13.93 -16.48 23.34
CA VAL A 137 -12.81 -16.27 22.41
C VAL A 137 -12.25 -17.64 22.07
N LYS A 138 -12.64 -18.14 20.89
CA LYS A 138 -12.13 -19.38 20.30
C LYS A 138 -11.45 -19.05 18.98
N ASP A 139 -10.16 -19.35 18.89
CA ASP A 139 -9.36 -19.18 17.67
C ASP A 139 -8.26 -20.23 17.54
N GLU A 140 -8.41 -21.36 18.24
CA GLU A 140 -7.46 -22.47 18.22
C GLU A 140 -6.06 -22.06 18.73
N GLY A 141 -5.99 -21.00 19.53
CA GLY A 141 -4.76 -20.51 20.17
C GLY A 141 -3.95 -19.53 19.33
N PHE A 142 -4.46 -19.03 18.19
CA PHE A 142 -3.84 -17.91 17.45
C PHE A 142 -3.94 -16.57 18.21
N GLY A 143 -4.87 -16.48 19.15
CA GLY A 143 -5.13 -15.32 19.99
C GLY A 143 -5.80 -14.19 19.22
N ARG A 144 -7.05 -13.89 19.56
CA ARG A 144 -7.80 -12.76 18.99
C ARG A 144 -7.42 -11.49 19.75
N PRO A 145 -6.88 -10.46 19.08
CA PRO A 145 -6.62 -9.19 19.73
C PRO A 145 -7.95 -8.49 20.04
N LEU A 146 -8.12 -8.14 21.33
CA LEU A 146 -9.31 -7.54 21.91
C LEU A 146 -8.93 -6.26 22.63
N GLY A 147 -9.71 -5.20 22.41
CA GLY A 147 -9.33 -3.91 22.93
C GLY A 147 -10.32 -2.80 22.75
N PHE A 148 -9.79 -1.58 22.77
CA PHE A 148 -10.55 -0.35 22.77
C PHE A 148 -9.98 0.62 21.74
N HIS A 149 -10.84 1.41 21.10
CA HIS A 149 -10.38 2.50 20.23
C HIS A 149 -11.15 3.79 20.52
N ALA A 150 -10.44 4.92 20.57
CA ALA A 150 -11.06 6.24 20.66
C ALA A 150 -11.72 6.64 19.35
N PHE A 151 -12.56 7.67 19.39
CA PHE A 151 -12.91 8.38 18.16
C PHE A 151 -11.69 9.21 17.74
N LYS A 152 -10.92 8.75 16.75
CA LYS A 152 -9.63 9.31 16.28
C LYS A 152 -8.51 9.31 17.32
N SER A 153 -8.62 10.08 18.41
CA SER A 153 -7.53 10.29 19.37
C SER A 153 -8.04 10.52 20.80
N HIS A 154 -7.30 10.02 21.79
CA HIS A 154 -7.50 10.39 23.18
C HIS A 154 -6.17 10.20 23.94
N PRO A 155 -5.81 11.07 24.91
CA PRO A 155 -4.53 10.96 25.64
C PRO A 155 -4.26 9.60 26.30
N VAL A 156 -5.30 8.87 26.68
CA VAL A 156 -5.16 7.50 27.24
C VAL A 156 -4.51 6.51 26.25
N PHE A 157 -4.52 6.82 24.97
CA PHE A 157 -3.91 6.04 23.90
C PHE A 157 -2.60 6.67 23.38
N GLU A 158 -1.93 7.52 24.18
CA GLU A 158 -0.59 8.06 23.87
C GLU A 158 0.40 6.93 23.52
N GLY A 159 1.01 6.99 22.34
CA GLY A 159 1.94 5.96 21.85
C GLY A 159 1.29 4.63 21.48
N LEU A 160 -0.04 4.60 21.35
CA LEU A 160 -0.84 3.45 20.94
C LEU A 160 -1.71 3.77 19.71
N HIS A 161 -1.45 4.89 19.02
CA HIS A 161 -2.08 5.21 17.74
C HIS A 161 -3.62 5.29 17.76
N GLY A 162 -4.19 5.78 18.86
CA GLY A 162 -5.64 6.03 18.99
C GLY A 162 -6.46 4.88 19.60
N GLY A 163 -5.87 3.70 19.78
CA GLY A 163 -6.53 2.55 20.42
C GLY A 163 -5.54 1.59 21.06
N ALA A 164 -5.99 0.66 21.88
CA ALA A 164 -5.13 -0.33 22.51
C ALA A 164 -5.74 -1.71 22.36
N TYR A 165 -4.91 -2.70 22.05
CA TYR A 165 -5.23 -4.12 22.25
C TYR A 165 -4.59 -4.62 23.56
N PRO A 166 -5.14 -4.30 24.74
CA PRO A 166 -4.59 -4.76 26.01
C PRO A 166 -4.64 -6.28 26.16
N TRP A 167 -5.38 -7.00 25.32
CA TRP A 167 -5.59 -8.44 25.51
C TRP A 167 -5.50 -9.23 24.21
N LYS A 168 -4.55 -10.18 24.16
CA LYS A 168 -4.44 -11.25 23.16
C LYS A 168 -3.94 -12.50 23.89
N ALA A 169 -4.86 -13.32 24.37
CA ALA A 169 -4.53 -14.49 25.19
C ALA A 169 -3.79 -15.57 24.38
N LYS A 170 -2.96 -16.35 25.05
CA LYS A 170 -2.28 -17.52 24.44
C LYS A 170 -3.15 -18.77 24.34
N LYS A 171 -4.36 -18.74 24.92
CA LYS A 171 -5.33 -19.84 24.95
C LYS A 171 -6.76 -19.30 24.86
N ASP A 172 -7.62 -20.07 24.22
CA ASP A 172 -9.06 -19.83 24.20
C ASP A 172 -9.64 -19.72 25.61
N HIS A 173 -10.51 -18.75 25.82
CA HIS A 173 -11.13 -18.49 27.12
C HIS A 173 -12.41 -17.66 26.97
N VAL A 174 -13.17 -17.56 28.06
CA VAL A 174 -14.36 -16.70 28.14
C VAL A 174 -13.96 -15.34 28.70
N ILE A 175 -14.30 -14.28 27.99
CA ILE A 175 -14.14 -12.89 28.45
C ILE A 175 -15.47 -12.34 28.97
N ARG A 176 -15.36 -11.42 29.94
CA ARG A 176 -16.49 -10.61 30.41
C ARG A 176 -16.30 -9.17 29.95
N LYS A 177 -17.39 -8.58 29.45
CA LYS A 177 -17.48 -7.18 29.01
C LYS A 177 -18.56 -6.51 29.83
N ILE A 178 -18.22 -5.41 30.49
CA ILE A 178 -19.14 -4.63 31.31
C ILE A 178 -19.22 -3.23 30.74
N GLY A 179 -20.41 -2.74 30.43
CA GLY A 179 -20.55 -1.48 29.73
C GLY A 179 -21.97 -1.20 29.31
N PHE A 180 -22.09 -0.37 28.28
CA PHE A 180 -23.35 -0.07 27.62
C PHE A 180 -23.31 -0.65 26.20
N PHE A 181 -24.33 -1.42 25.83
CA PHE A 181 -24.37 -2.11 24.54
C PHE A 181 -25.55 -1.66 23.67
N GLU A 182 -25.44 -1.88 22.36
CA GLU A 182 -26.47 -1.51 21.39
C GLU A 182 -26.90 -0.04 21.51
N ASN A 183 -28.17 0.22 21.80
CA ASN A 183 -28.72 1.57 21.95
C ASN A 183 -28.61 2.11 23.39
N SER A 184 -28.10 1.32 24.34
CA SER A 184 -27.86 1.74 25.72
C SER A 184 -26.71 2.74 25.76
N LEU A 185 -26.85 3.75 26.63
CA LEU A 185 -25.88 4.85 26.81
C LEU A 185 -25.68 5.13 28.31
N PRO A 186 -24.47 5.56 28.72
CA PRO A 186 -24.24 6.08 30.07
C PRO A 186 -25.04 7.36 30.31
N ASP A 187 -25.02 7.89 31.53
CA ASP A 187 -25.54 9.22 31.81
C ASP A 187 -24.67 10.29 31.12
N THR A 188 -25.05 10.63 29.88
CA THR A 188 -24.33 11.58 29.02
C THR A 188 -24.24 13.00 29.61
N THR A 189 -24.94 13.30 30.70
CA THR A 189 -24.82 14.58 31.41
C THR A 189 -23.54 14.70 32.25
N ILE A 190 -22.96 13.56 32.65
CA ILE A 190 -21.75 13.50 33.50
C ILE A 190 -20.68 12.56 32.95
N ALA A 191 -21.02 11.73 31.95
CA ALA A 191 -20.17 10.70 31.39
C ALA A 191 -19.89 10.90 29.89
N LYS A 192 -18.69 10.52 29.45
CA LYS A 192 -18.28 10.47 28.04
C LYS A 192 -17.71 9.11 27.68
N VAL A 193 -17.90 8.70 26.44
CA VAL A 193 -17.37 7.43 25.92
C VAL A 193 -15.99 7.68 25.34
N ILE A 194 -14.95 7.26 26.07
CA ILE A 194 -13.56 7.35 25.61
C ILE A 194 -13.32 6.28 24.54
N GLY A 195 -13.74 5.04 24.78
CA GLY A 195 -13.35 3.89 23.96
C GLY A 195 -14.46 2.87 23.78
N THR A 196 -14.64 2.45 22.54
CA THR A 196 -15.54 1.36 22.14
C THR A 196 -14.76 0.07 21.91
N GLU A 197 -15.42 -1.08 21.96
CA GLU A 197 -14.79 -2.37 21.64
C GLU A 197 -14.16 -2.34 20.25
N TRP A 198 -12.93 -2.83 20.18
CA TRP A 198 -12.14 -2.99 18.98
C TRP A 198 -11.66 -4.43 18.91
N THR A 199 -11.97 -5.13 17.82
CA THR A 199 -11.47 -6.49 17.61
C THR A 199 -10.90 -6.61 16.21
N TYR A 200 -9.69 -7.14 16.11
CA TYR A 200 -8.93 -7.28 14.85
C TYR A 200 -8.64 -5.95 14.13
N ILE A 201 -9.64 -5.36 13.50
CA ILE A 201 -9.58 -4.01 12.90
C ILE A 201 -10.96 -3.32 12.89
N THR A 202 -12.02 -4.04 13.28
CA THR A 202 -13.40 -3.53 13.28
C THR A 202 -13.72 -2.79 14.58
N PHE A 203 -14.24 -1.57 14.47
CA PHE A 203 -14.82 -0.83 15.58
C PHE A 203 -16.26 -1.29 15.83
N HIS A 204 -16.52 -1.79 17.04
CA HIS A 204 -17.85 -2.15 17.50
C HIS A 204 -18.42 -0.97 18.30
N GLU A 205 -18.78 0.09 17.58
CA GLU A 205 -19.21 1.39 18.14
C GLU A 205 -20.39 1.26 19.13
N ASN A 206 -21.18 0.19 19.01
CA ASN A 206 -22.30 -0.10 19.90
C ASN A 206 -21.88 -0.58 21.29
N ASN A 207 -20.62 -0.99 21.50
CA ASN A 207 -20.13 -1.59 22.72
C ASN A 207 -19.19 -0.59 23.42
N LYS A 208 -19.73 0.19 24.37
CA LYS A 208 -19.02 1.27 25.07
C LYS A 208 -18.42 0.73 26.36
N LEU A 209 -17.09 0.61 26.39
CA LEU A 209 -16.38 -0.14 27.42
C LEU A 209 -15.38 0.70 28.24
N VAL A 210 -14.97 1.86 27.72
CA VAL A 210 -14.11 2.81 28.45
C VAL A 210 -14.83 4.15 28.57
N LEU A 211 -15.09 4.57 29.81
CA LEU A 211 -15.91 5.74 30.12
C LEU A 211 -15.15 6.72 31.02
N GLU A 212 -15.33 8.02 30.76
CA GLU A 212 -14.89 9.11 31.63
C GLU A 212 -16.09 9.70 32.35
N TYR A 213 -16.05 9.83 33.67
CA TYR A 213 -17.02 10.60 34.44
C TYR A 213 -16.34 11.83 35.06
N THR A 214 -17.05 12.95 35.02
CA THR A 214 -16.65 14.17 35.73
C THR A 214 -17.49 14.32 37.00
N LEU A 215 -16.84 14.32 38.16
CA LEU A 215 -17.50 14.47 39.45
C LEU A 215 -16.74 15.48 40.33
N GLY A 216 -17.26 16.70 40.41
CA GLY A 216 -16.55 17.81 41.07
C GLY A 216 -15.25 18.15 40.34
N LYS A 217 -14.12 18.20 41.05
CA LYS A 217 -12.81 18.58 40.47
C LYS A 217 -12.01 17.41 39.88
N GLY A 218 -12.34 16.18 40.27
CA GLY A 218 -11.63 14.99 39.87
C GLY A 218 -12.32 14.22 38.74
N LYS A 219 -11.63 13.21 38.22
CA LYS A 219 -12.13 12.34 37.16
C LYS A 219 -12.29 10.90 37.64
N ILE A 220 -13.24 10.18 37.03
CA ILE A 220 -13.34 8.73 37.15
C ILE A 220 -13.17 8.10 35.77
N ILE A 221 -12.26 7.14 35.63
CA ILE A 221 -12.20 6.29 34.44
C ILE A 221 -12.72 4.90 34.79
N ALA A 222 -13.69 4.42 34.03
CA ALA A 222 -14.21 3.05 34.12
C ALA A 222 -13.78 2.23 32.90
N VAL A 223 -13.05 1.13 33.14
CA VAL A 223 -12.57 0.19 32.12
C VAL A 223 -13.26 -1.17 32.33
N GLY A 224 -14.28 -1.45 31.54
CA GLY A 224 -15.16 -2.59 31.80
C GLY A 224 -14.74 -3.95 31.21
N ALA A 225 -13.58 -4.04 30.55
CA ALA A 225 -13.11 -5.28 29.93
C ALA A 225 -11.57 -5.36 29.84
N TYR A 226 -11.07 -6.52 29.40
CA TYR A 226 -9.69 -6.75 28.91
C TYR A 226 -8.55 -6.33 29.83
N SER A 227 -8.81 -6.27 31.13
CA SER A 227 -7.84 -5.84 32.13
C SER A 227 -7.46 -7.03 33.01
N TYR A 228 -6.66 -7.92 32.44
CA TYR A 228 -6.14 -9.11 33.12
C TYR A 228 -4.60 -9.06 33.05
N PHE A 229 -3.94 -9.09 34.20
CA PHE A 229 -2.50 -8.92 34.32
C PHE A 229 -1.77 -10.24 34.56
N ALA A 230 -2.34 -11.17 35.33
CA ALA A 230 -1.70 -12.46 35.61
C ALA A 230 -1.71 -13.47 34.45
N PRO A 231 -2.81 -13.67 33.69
CA PRO A 231 -2.80 -14.71 32.68
C PRO A 231 -1.95 -14.33 31.45
N ALA A 232 -1.40 -15.34 30.78
CA ALA A 232 -0.46 -15.15 29.67
C ALA A 232 -1.09 -14.40 28.49
N ASN A 233 -0.45 -13.30 28.10
CA ASN A 233 -0.92 -12.34 27.12
C ASN A 233 0.22 -11.96 26.16
N PHE A 234 -0.05 -11.96 24.85
CA PHE A 234 0.91 -11.48 23.86
C PHE A 234 1.06 -9.94 23.88
N ASN A 235 0.06 -9.22 24.41
CA ASN A 235 0.00 -7.75 24.37
C ASN A 235 0.21 -7.10 25.75
N THR A 236 1.04 -7.69 26.61
CA THR A 236 1.33 -7.13 27.95
C THR A 236 1.89 -5.71 27.89
N LEU A 237 2.73 -5.39 26.88
CA LEU A 237 3.28 -4.04 26.71
C LEU A 237 2.18 -3.00 26.44
N GLN A 238 1.20 -3.35 25.61
CA GLN A 238 0.07 -2.50 25.28
C GLN A 238 -0.86 -2.32 26.48
N LEU A 239 -1.11 -3.39 27.26
CA LEU A 239 -1.87 -3.32 28.51
C LEU A 239 -1.20 -2.37 29.51
N HIS A 240 0.10 -2.53 29.75
CA HIS A 240 0.86 -1.70 30.68
C HIS A 240 0.90 -0.25 30.22
N ARG A 241 1.14 0.01 28.93
CA ARG A 241 1.13 1.37 28.37
C ARG A 241 -0.25 2.03 28.54
N PHE A 242 -1.33 1.31 28.24
CA PHE A 242 -2.69 1.82 28.39
C PHE A 242 -2.98 2.26 29.84
N TYR A 243 -2.70 1.41 30.82
CA TYR A 243 -2.92 1.75 32.24
C TYR A 243 -2.03 2.88 32.73
N ARG A 244 -0.74 2.90 32.32
CA ARG A 244 0.15 4.03 32.63
C ARG A 244 -0.43 5.35 32.10
N ASN A 245 -0.96 5.34 30.88
CA ASN A 245 -1.56 6.52 30.28
C ASN A 245 -2.86 6.95 31.00
N LEU A 246 -3.65 6.02 31.56
CA LEU A 246 -4.84 6.38 32.37
C LEU A 246 -4.46 7.27 33.56
N PHE A 247 -3.43 6.87 34.31
CA PHE A 247 -2.94 7.63 35.47
C PHE A 247 -2.35 8.98 35.04
N ARG A 248 -1.49 8.99 34.02
CA ARG A 248 -0.88 10.23 33.52
C ARG A 248 -1.92 11.20 32.94
N TYR A 249 -2.90 10.71 32.19
CA TYR A 249 -3.98 11.53 31.64
C TYR A 249 -4.82 12.19 32.75
N THR A 250 -5.26 11.42 33.73
CA THR A 250 -6.06 11.96 34.83
C THR A 250 -5.27 12.89 35.75
N ALA A 251 -3.95 12.73 35.81
CA ALA A 251 -3.03 13.67 36.46
C ALA A 251 -2.70 14.92 35.61
N GLY A 252 -3.19 15.03 34.37
CA GLY A 252 -2.89 16.14 33.46
C GLY A 252 -1.45 16.14 32.92
N GLN A 253 -0.78 14.98 32.90
CA GLN A 253 0.63 14.83 32.52
C GLN A 253 0.85 14.36 31.07
N ILE A 254 -0.20 14.37 30.25
CA ILE A 254 -0.13 14.11 28.80
C ILE A 254 -0.62 15.37 28.09
N GLU A 255 0.25 15.97 27.29
CA GLU A 255 0.00 17.19 26.52
C GLU A 255 0.05 16.91 25.01
N GLY A 256 -0.47 17.83 24.19
CA GLY A 256 -0.37 17.75 22.73
C GLY A 256 -1.28 16.73 22.05
N ILE A 257 -2.16 16.04 22.78
CA ILE A 257 -3.18 15.14 22.23
C ILE A 257 -4.57 15.66 22.59
N GLU A 258 -5.36 16.01 21.57
CA GLU A 258 -6.75 16.44 21.77
C GLU A 258 -7.63 15.26 22.21
N PRO A 259 -8.37 15.35 23.34
CA PRO A 259 -9.31 14.34 23.77
C PRO A 259 -10.58 14.37 22.92
N ARG A 260 -10.74 13.36 22.05
CA ARG A 260 -11.95 13.15 21.26
C ARG A 260 -12.74 11.98 21.86
N TYR A 261 -14.07 12.06 21.75
CA TYR A 261 -15.00 11.09 22.35
C TYR A 261 -15.98 10.59 21.31
N TRP A 262 -16.46 9.35 21.49
CA TRP A 262 -17.55 8.83 20.68
C TRP A 262 -18.86 9.57 21.00
N ASN A 263 -19.55 10.03 19.96
CA ASN A 263 -20.80 10.76 20.07
C ASN A 263 -21.96 9.93 19.52
N TYR A 264 -23.07 9.91 20.24
CA TYR A 264 -24.28 9.15 19.90
C TYR A 264 -25.53 10.04 19.81
N ALA A 265 -25.34 11.35 19.72
CA ALA A 265 -26.43 12.28 19.44
C ALA A 265 -27.08 11.94 18.09
N ALA A 266 -28.40 12.18 17.97
CA ALA A 266 -29.11 11.97 16.72
C ALA A 266 -28.52 12.82 15.60
N GLN A 267 -28.09 12.18 14.51
CA GLN A 267 -27.59 12.86 13.32
C GLN A 267 -28.72 13.59 12.63
N GLN A 268 -28.46 14.81 12.18
CA GLN A 268 -29.41 15.63 11.42
C GLN A 268 -28.74 16.18 10.16
N VAL A 269 -29.56 16.55 9.18
CA VAL A 269 -29.13 17.31 8.00
C VAL A 269 -29.81 18.66 8.05
N VAL A 270 -29.07 19.71 8.40
CA VAL A 270 -29.61 21.03 8.75
C VAL A 270 -28.90 22.15 8.00
N ALA A 271 -29.51 23.34 7.99
CA ALA A 271 -28.88 24.51 7.39
C ALA A 271 -27.58 24.91 8.14
N LEU A 272 -26.59 25.36 7.38
CA LEU A 272 -25.34 25.94 7.88
C LEU A 272 -25.49 27.45 7.94
N GLU A 273 -25.29 28.03 9.13
CA GLU A 273 -25.11 29.47 9.32
C GLU A 273 -23.61 29.74 9.45
N SER A 274 -23.03 30.44 8.47
CA SER A 274 -21.59 30.74 8.40
C SER A 274 -21.36 31.94 7.48
N ASP A 275 -20.27 32.67 7.72
CA ASP A 275 -19.82 33.74 6.83
C ASP A 275 -19.02 33.15 5.67
N PHE A 276 -19.44 33.45 4.44
CA PHE A 276 -18.77 32.95 3.24
C PHE A 276 -17.83 34.00 2.62
N PRO A 277 -16.66 33.59 2.09
CA PRO A 277 -15.77 34.50 1.38
C PRO A 277 -16.43 35.07 0.12
N GLN A 278 -16.07 36.32 -0.22
CA GLN A 278 -16.55 37.04 -1.41
C GLN A 278 -15.77 36.65 -2.67
N THR A 279 -15.68 35.34 -2.94
CA THR A 279 -14.91 34.80 -4.08
C THR A 279 -15.49 35.23 -5.43
N GLY A 280 -16.82 35.33 -5.52
CA GLY A 280 -17.52 35.67 -6.75
C GLY A 280 -17.60 34.52 -7.76
N LEU A 281 -18.25 34.80 -8.90
CA LEU A 281 -18.44 33.83 -9.98
C LEU A 281 -17.15 33.66 -10.80
N VAL A 282 -16.58 32.45 -10.81
CA VAL A 282 -15.46 32.09 -11.69
C VAL A 282 -16.00 31.61 -13.03
N GLN A 283 -16.06 32.49 -14.04
CA GLN A 283 -16.55 32.10 -15.36
C GLN A 283 -15.63 31.06 -16.03
N ALA A 284 -16.22 30.06 -16.67
CA ALA A 284 -15.46 29.04 -17.40
C ALA A 284 -14.86 29.64 -18.67
N THR A 285 -13.64 29.23 -19.01
CA THR A 285 -13.03 29.45 -20.32
C THR A 285 -13.13 28.19 -21.17
N LYS A 286 -12.93 28.30 -22.49
CA LYS A 286 -12.66 27.11 -23.32
C LYS A 286 -11.28 26.57 -22.94
N TRP A 287 -11.14 25.27 -22.69
CA TRP A 287 -9.89 24.68 -22.23
C TRP A 287 -9.00 24.30 -23.41
N GLN A 288 -7.89 25.04 -23.55
CA GLN A 288 -6.81 24.69 -24.48
C GLN A 288 -5.91 23.65 -23.81
N LEU A 289 -6.24 22.37 -23.98
CA LEU A 289 -5.46 21.27 -23.41
C LEU A 289 -4.07 21.21 -24.04
N PRO A 290 -3.01 20.95 -23.24
CA PRO A 290 -1.70 20.63 -23.78
C PRO A 290 -1.74 19.27 -24.49
N GLU A 291 -0.65 18.94 -25.18
CA GLU A 291 -0.39 17.55 -25.58
C GLU A 291 -0.34 16.67 -24.33
N LEU A 292 -1.14 15.59 -24.32
CA LEU A 292 -1.22 14.68 -23.18
C LEU A 292 0.04 13.84 -23.11
N THR A 293 0.61 13.68 -21.91
CA THR A 293 1.86 12.95 -21.74
C THR A 293 1.72 11.47 -22.13
N LEU A 294 0.56 10.89 -21.81
CA LEU A 294 0.15 9.53 -22.19
C LEU A 294 -1.34 9.55 -22.46
N GLN A 295 -1.78 8.84 -23.50
CA GLN A 295 -3.21 8.70 -23.76
C GLN A 295 -3.57 7.34 -24.36
N LEU A 296 -4.75 6.87 -24.00
CA LEU A 296 -5.42 5.73 -24.62
C LEU A 296 -6.84 6.15 -24.99
N GLU A 297 -7.32 5.67 -26.13
CA GLU A 297 -8.62 6.06 -26.67
C GLU A 297 -9.48 4.84 -26.99
N LYS A 298 -10.78 4.98 -26.75
CA LYS A 298 -11.79 3.99 -27.13
C LYS A 298 -12.99 4.70 -27.72
N GLN A 299 -13.43 4.27 -28.90
CA GLN A 299 -14.58 4.88 -29.58
C GLN A 299 -15.91 4.62 -28.88
N GLN A 300 -16.00 3.50 -28.15
CA GLN A 300 -17.17 3.14 -27.35
C GLN A 300 -16.73 2.75 -25.95
N ALA A 301 -17.01 3.62 -24.99
CA ALA A 301 -16.73 3.37 -23.57
C ALA A 301 -17.49 2.15 -23.04
N THR A 302 -16.88 1.45 -22.10
CA THR A 302 -17.47 0.29 -21.38
C THR A 302 -17.81 0.66 -19.93
N GLU A 303 -18.27 -0.31 -19.14
CA GLU A 303 -18.46 -0.16 -17.69
C GLU A 303 -17.14 -0.28 -16.90
N ASP A 304 -16.00 -0.37 -17.60
CA ASP A 304 -14.69 -0.53 -16.99
C ASP A 304 -14.35 0.67 -16.09
N PHE A 305 -13.63 0.37 -15.01
CA PHE A 305 -13.23 1.33 -14.00
C PHE A 305 -12.28 2.39 -14.54
N VAL A 306 -12.44 3.62 -14.05
CA VAL A 306 -11.50 4.72 -14.27
C VAL A 306 -11.23 5.44 -12.95
N SER A 307 -10.00 5.88 -12.79
CA SER A 307 -9.54 6.68 -11.65
C SER A 307 -8.67 7.85 -12.12
N LEU A 308 -8.80 8.96 -11.41
CA LEU A 308 -7.84 10.07 -11.40
C LEU A 308 -7.47 10.34 -9.95
N ALA A 309 -6.18 10.31 -9.64
CA ALA A 309 -5.69 10.50 -8.28
C ALA A 309 -4.60 11.57 -8.24
N GLY A 310 -4.77 12.54 -7.35
CA GLY A 310 -3.68 13.35 -6.82
C GLY A 310 -3.26 12.84 -5.44
N ARG A 311 -2.33 13.54 -4.79
CA ARG A 311 -1.89 13.21 -3.43
C ARG A 311 -3.02 13.30 -2.41
N ARG A 312 -4.03 14.14 -2.65
CA ARG A 312 -5.03 14.53 -1.65
C ARG A 312 -6.47 14.18 -2.03
N MET A 313 -6.70 13.68 -3.25
CA MET A 313 -8.04 13.39 -3.76
C MET A 313 -7.98 12.27 -4.79
N LEU A 314 -8.89 11.31 -4.63
CA LEU A 314 -9.12 10.17 -5.51
C LEU A 314 -10.53 10.26 -6.11
N VAL A 315 -10.61 10.45 -7.43
CA VAL A 315 -11.85 10.50 -8.21
C VAL A 315 -12.03 9.17 -8.92
N MET A 316 -13.17 8.52 -8.73
CA MET A 316 -13.44 7.19 -9.29
C MET A 316 -14.79 7.10 -10.01
N GLY A 317 -14.84 6.30 -11.07
CA GLY A 317 -16.07 6.02 -11.79
C GLY A 317 -15.86 5.00 -12.89
N LYS A 318 -16.61 5.16 -13.99
CA LYS A 318 -16.59 4.24 -15.14
C LYS A 318 -16.29 4.97 -16.45
N GLN A 319 -15.83 4.27 -17.48
CA GLN A 319 -15.57 4.93 -18.77
C GLN A 319 -16.81 5.63 -19.35
N LYS A 320 -18.01 5.06 -19.20
CA LYS A 320 -19.27 5.61 -19.77
C LYS A 320 -19.69 7.00 -19.28
N GLY A 321 -19.41 7.36 -18.04
CA GLY A 321 -19.81 8.67 -17.53
C GLY A 321 -20.03 8.74 -16.04
N GLY A 322 -20.14 9.96 -15.54
CA GLY A 322 -20.32 10.25 -14.12
C GLY A 322 -19.06 10.00 -13.28
N ILE A 323 -19.20 10.31 -12.01
CA ILE A 323 -18.23 10.01 -10.95
C ILE A 323 -19.02 9.28 -9.85
N ASP A 324 -18.63 8.05 -9.57
CA ASP A 324 -19.29 7.22 -8.56
C ASP A 324 -18.93 7.74 -7.16
N GLU A 325 -17.65 8.00 -6.91
CA GLU A 325 -17.13 8.39 -5.59
C GLU A 325 -15.91 9.32 -5.72
N ILE A 326 -15.81 10.28 -4.80
CA ILE A 326 -14.62 11.13 -4.60
C ILE A 326 -14.20 11.06 -3.14
N TRP A 327 -13.02 10.49 -2.93
CA TRP A 327 -12.39 10.40 -1.61
C TRP A 327 -11.35 11.50 -1.45
N SER A 328 -11.59 12.35 -0.46
CA SER A 328 -10.61 13.32 0.04
C SER A 328 -10.19 12.80 1.41
N HIS A 329 -9.26 11.84 1.39
CA HIS A 329 -8.96 11.01 2.56
C HIS A 329 -8.74 11.88 3.81
N PRO A 330 -9.43 11.56 4.93
CA PRO A 330 -9.99 10.25 5.27
C PRO A 330 -11.50 10.04 5.00
N PHE A 331 -12.16 10.86 4.18
CA PHE A 331 -13.62 10.77 4.01
C PHE A 331 -14.10 10.86 2.55
N MET A 332 -15.32 10.36 2.31
CA MET A 332 -16.01 10.47 1.02
C MET A 332 -16.63 11.86 0.90
N SER A 333 -15.96 12.73 0.14
CA SER A 333 -16.34 14.13 -0.04
C SER A 333 -17.53 14.33 -0.99
N PHE A 334 -17.61 13.52 -2.05
CA PHE A 334 -18.70 13.53 -3.02
C PHE A 334 -18.96 12.11 -3.54
N ARG A 335 -20.17 11.87 -4.04
CA ARG A 335 -20.58 10.64 -4.73
C ARG A 335 -21.74 10.91 -5.68
N ASP A 336 -21.97 9.98 -6.59
CA ASP A 336 -23.07 10.03 -7.57
C ASP A 336 -23.12 11.36 -8.36
N VAL A 337 -21.94 11.90 -8.72
CA VAL A 337 -21.87 13.15 -9.51
C VAL A 337 -22.22 12.82 -10.95
N ALA A 338 -23.26 13.48 -11.47
CA ALA A 338 -23.74 13.22 -12.81
C ALA A 338 -24.25 14.50 -13.48
N THR A 339 -24.08 14.55 -14.80
CA THR A 339 -24.52 15.64 -15.64
C THR A 339 -25.65 15.19 -16.56
N GLY A 340 -26.69 16.00 -16.65
CA GLY A 340 -27.85 15.79 -17.50
C GLY A 340 -28.04 16.93 -18.47
N VAL A 341 -28.69 16.65 -19.60
CA VAL A 341 -28.91 17.60 -20.68
C VAL A 341 -30.38 17.57 -21.09
N LEU A 342 -31.00 18.74 -21.17
CA LEU A 342 -32.33 18.91 -21.75
C LEU A 342 -32.18 19.59 -23.13
N MET A 343 -32.70 18.94 -24.16
CA MET A 343 -32.74 19.49 -25.52
C MET A 343 -33.94 20.42 -25.68
N LYS A 344 -33.84 21.42 -26.56
CA LYS A 344 -34.97 22.30 -26.87
C LYS A 344 -36.17 21.51 -27.37
N GLY A 345 -37.34 21.76 -26.77
CA GLY A 345 -38.59 21.08 -27.08
C GLY A 345 -38.70 19.64 -26.54
N ALA A 346 -37.73 19.17 -25.75
CA ALA A 346 -37.82 17.87 -25.08
C ALA A 346 -38.44 17.99 -23.68
N ASP A 347 -39.14 16.94 -23.25
CA ASP A 347 -39.78 16.87 -21.92
C ASP A 347 -38.99 16.08 -20.88
N SER A 348 -37.85 15.47 -21.27
CA SER A 348 -37.02 14.64 -20.41
C SER A 348 -35.54 15.00 -20.49
N VAL A 349 -34.84 14.82 -19.36
CA VAL A 349 -33.39 15.03 -19.25
C VAL A 349 -32.68 13.75 -19.69
N VAL A 350 -31.71 13.88 -20.58
CA VAL A 350 -30.78 12.82 -20.97
C VAL A 350 -29.58 12.86 -20.03
N TRP A 351 -29.34 11.79 -19.26
CA TRP A 351 -28.18 11.72 -18.37
C TRP A 351 -26.95 11.17 -19.09
N LEU A 352 -25.82 11.87 -18.99
CA LEU A 352 -24.61 11.51 -19.74
C LEU A 352 -24.06 10.14 -19.33
N ASN A 353 -24.21 9.74 -18.06
CA ASN A 353 -23.78 8.44 -17.56
C ASN A 353 -24.66 7.25 -18.02
N GLU A 354 -25.75 7.51 -18.75
CA GLU A 354 -26.58 6.48 -19.39
C GLU A 354 -26.22 6.29 -20.88
N LEU A 355 -25.32 7.12 -21.42
CA LEU A 355 -24.85 7.07 -22.80
C LEU A 355 -23.56 6.26 -22.96
N THR A 356 -23.17 6.02 -24.21
CA THR A 356 -21.90 5.39 -24.57
C THR A 356 -21.03 6.40 -25.32
N PRO A 357 -20.16 7.17 -24.63
CA PRO A 357 -19.27 8.13 -25.26
C PRO A 357 -18.05 7.46 -25.90
N ALA A 358 -17.34 8.21 -26.74
CA ALA A 358 -15.92 7.97 -26.96
C ALA A 358 -15.13 8.49 -25.74
N VAL A 359 -14.08 7.79 -25.33
CA VAL A 359 -13.30 8.12 -24.13
C VAL A 359 -11.81 8.20 -24.46
N THR A 360 -11.16 9.23 -23.92
CA THR A 360 -9.69 9.37 -23.89
C THR A 360 -9.26 9.38 -22.42
N ILE A 361 -8.32 8.51 -22.07
CA ILE A 361 -7.79 8.34 -20.72
C ILE A 361 -6.32 8.73 -20.73
N SER A 362 -5.96 9.61 -19.81
CA SER A 362 -4.58 9.99 -19.49
C SER A 362 -4.40 9.98 -17.97
N PRO A 363 -3.17 9.95 -17.44
CA PRO A 363 -2.94 10.12 -16.00
C PRO A 363 -3.43 11.48 -15.49
N GLU A 364 -3.48 12.47 -16.38
CA GLU A 364 -3.71 13.88 -16.05
C GLU A 364 -5.20 14.25 -16.13
N LEU A 365 -5.91 13.60 -17.06
CA LEU A 365 -7.25 13.93 -17.52
C LEU A 365 -8.05 12.70 -17.97
N LEU A 366 -9.37 12.78 -17.77
CA LEU A 366 -10.35 11.91 -18.40
C LEU A 366 -11.24 12.74 -19.32
N ILE A 367 -11.31 12.37 -20.59
CA ILE A 367 -12.14 13.07 -21.58
C ILE A 367 -13.21 12.12 -22.09
N ARG A 368 -14.47 12.54 -22.05
CA ARG A 368 -15.60 11.81 -22.63
C ARG A 368 -16.29 12.68 -23.67
N LYS A 369 -16.58 12.11 -24.84
CA LYS A 369 -17.26 12.81 -25.93
C LYS A 369 -18.60 12.14 -26.21
N TYR A 370 -19.67 12.88 -25.92
CA TYR A 370 -21.04 12.47 -26.07
C TYR A 370 -21.65 13.07 -27.34
N THR A 371 -22.54 12.31 -27.98
CA THR A 371 -23.35 12.79 -29.11
C THR A 371 -24.82 12.59 -28.79
N ILE A 372 -25.61 13.68 -28.80
CA ILE A 372 -27.04 13.68 -28.48
C ILE A 372 -27.78 14.46 -29.56
N ASN A 373 -28.60 13.79 -30.37
CA ASN A 373 -29.34 14.40 -31.49
C ASN A 373 -28.48 15.32 -32.39
N GLY A 374 -27.24 14.91 -32.67
CA GLY A 374 -26.27 15.68 -33.47
C GLY A 374 -25.49 16.77 -32.71
N ALA A 375 -25.88 17.12 -31.48
CA ALA A 375 -25.08 17.96 -30.59
C ALA A 375 -23.94 17.15 -29.98
N VAL A 376 -22.73 17.73 -29.94
CA VAL A 376 -21.55 17.12 -29.31
C VAL A 376 -21.26 17.82 -28.00
N ILE A 377 -21.10 17.04 -26.94
CA ILE A 377 -20.70 17.53 -25.61
C ILE A 377 -19.40 16.83 -25.24
N ARG A 378 -18.39 17.62 -24.88
CA ARG A 378 -17.11 17.15 -24.39
C ARG A 378 -17.05 17.39 -22.89
N GLU A 379 -16.90 16.32 -22.12
CA GLU A 379 -16.63 16.34 -20.68
C GLU A 379 -15.14 16.11 -20.44
N ILE A 380 -14.51 16.91 -19.58
CA ILE A 380 -13.10 16.83 -19.22
C ILE A 380 -13.01 16.87 -17.69
N THR A 381 -12.50 15.80 -17.09
CA THR A 381 -12.27 15.72 -15.64
C THR A 381 -10.78 15.77 -15.35
N THR A 382 -10.39 16.55 -14.33
CA THR A 382 -9.00 16.63 -13.84
C THR A 382 -8.96 16.78 -12.33
N VAL A 383 -7.85 16.38 -11.71
CA VAL A 383 -7.58 16.50 -10.28
C VAL A 383 -6.27 17.24 -10.07
N ALA A 384 -6.21 18.09 -9.04
CA ALA A 384 -4.97 18.72 -8.60
C ALA A 384 -4.03 17.67 -8.01
N MET A 385 -2.74 17.77 -8.32
CA MET A 385 -1.78 16.78 -7.85
C MET A 385 -1.46 16.92 -6.36
N ASP A 386 -1.47 18.12 -5.80
CA ASP A 386 -1.00 18.40 -4.43
C ASP A 386 -2.12 18.85 -3.47
N LYS A 387 -3.34 19.07 -3.98
CA LYS A 387 -4.47 19.66 -3.23
C LYS A 387 -5.74 18.85 -3.42
N PRO A 388 -6.66 18.88 -2.44
CA PRO A 388 -7.96 18.21 -2.54
C PRO A 388 -8.94 19.01 -3.43
N VAL A 389 -8.59 19.15 -4.71
CA VAL A 389 -9.33 19.95 -5.69
C VAL A 389 -9.47 19.14 -6.99
N ALA A 390 -10.68 19.09 -7.53
CA ALA A 390 -10.96 18.55 -8.86
C ALA A 390 -11.87 19.49 -9.64
N ALA A 391 -11.92 19.30 -10.95
CA ALA A 391 -12.83 20.02 -11.83
C ALA A 391 -13.43 19.07 -12.87
N VAL A 392 -14.71 19.27 -13.15
CA VAL A 392 -15.42 18.63 -14.27
C VAL A 392 -15.88 19.74 -15.20
N HIS A 393 -15.28 19.80 -16.39
CA HIS A 393 -15.49 20.84 -17.38
C HIS A 393 -16.25 20.29 -18.59
N TYR A 394 -17.19 21.07 -19.10
CA TYR A 394 -18.08 20.75 -20.21
C TYR A 394 -17.94 21.78 -21.32
N GLU A 395 -17.81 21.32 -22.57
CA GLU A 395 -17.79 22.15 -23.78
C GLU A 395 -18.80 21.61 -24.80
N TRP A 396 -19.61 22.48 -25.41
CA TRP A 396 -20.50 22.13 -26.52
C TRP A 396 -20.67 23.27 -27.51
N GLU A 397 -20.92 22.91 -28.77
CA GLU A 397 -21.15 23.86 -29.86
C GLU A 397 -22.51 23.55 -30.50
N SER A 398 -23.60 23.82 -29.77
CA SER A 398 -24.96 23.60 -30.25
C SER A 398 -25.98 24.49 -29.55
N ALA A 399 -26.79 25.19 -30.34
CA ALA A 399 -27.93 25.96 -29.86
C ALA A 399 -29.17 25.07 -29.58
N ALA A 400 -29.10 23.76 -29.81
CA ALA A 400 -30.19 22.81 -29.56
C ALA A 400 -30.25 22.35 -28.09
N ILE A 401 -29.20 22.58 -27.31
CA ILE A 401 -29.19 22.33 -25.87
C ILE A 401 -29.93 23.49 -25.18
N ASP A 402 -30.94 23.18 -24.38
CA ASP A 402 -31.74 24.15 -23.62
C ASP A 402 -31.15 24.36 -22.23
N LYS A 403 -30.94 23.26 -21.50
CA LYS A 403 -30.44 23.30 -20.11
C LYS A 403 -29.45 22.19 -19.83
N ILE A 404 -28.54 22.48 -18.91
CA ILE A 404 -27.61 21.51 -18.34
C ILE A 404 -27.91 21.37 -16.85
N PHE A 405 -27.82 20.14 -16.37
CA PHE A 405 -28.07 19.77 -14.98
C PHE A 405 -26.82 19.16 -14.38
N ILE A 406 -26.49 19.52 -13.15
CA ILE A 406 -25.48 18.84 -12.37
C ILE A 406 -26.13 18.39 -11.07
N ARG A 407 -25.96 17.12 -10.73
CA ARG A 407 -26.36 16.58 -9.42
C ARG A 407 -25.18 15.93 -8.71
N TYR A 408 -25.27 15.90 -7.39
CA TYR A 408 -24.35 15.14 -6.55
C TYR A 408 -25.01 14.73 -5.23
N THR A 409 -24.36 13.80 -4.54
CA THR A 409 -24.64 13.44 -3.16
C THR A 409 -23.34 13.47 -2.35
N SER A 410 -23.43 13.71 -1.04
CA SER A 410 -22.33 13.51 -0.09
C SER A 410 -22.88 13.03 1.24
N ASN A 411 -22.25 12.03 1.83
CA ASN A 411 -22.61 11.50 3.15
C ASN A 411 -21.48 11.74 4.19
N PHE A 412 -20.41 12.44 3.79
CA PHE A 412 -19.23 12.72 4.62
C PHE A 412 -18.63 11.50 5.32
N ARG A 413 -18.88 10.31 4.76
CA ARG A 413 -18.54 9.07 5.42
C ARG A 413 -17.03 8.97 5.60
N TYR A 414 -16.58 8.82 6.84
CA TYR A 414 -15.22 8.36 7.12
C TYR A 414 -14.95 7.01 6.47
N MET A 415 -13.72 6.83 6.01
CA MET A 415 -13.26 5.54 5.55
C MET A 415 -13.45 4.49 6.66
N TRP A 416 -13.76 3.26 6.25
CA TRP A 416 -13.77 2.13 7.17
C TRP A 416 -12.45 2.07 7.97
N PRO A 417 -12.45 1.72 9.29
CA PRO A 417 -13.47 0.95 10.01
C PRO A 417 -14.62 1.72 10.65
N TYR A 418 -14.64 3.05 10.55
CA TYR A 418 -15.77 3.83 11.03
C TYR A 418 -17.06 3.45 10.29
N SER A 419 -18.15 3.35 11.04
CA SER A 419 -19.47 3.13 10.48
C SER A 419 -19.98 4.40 9.77
N SER A 420 -21.03 4.26 8.94
CA SER A 420 -21.72 5.43 8.38
C SER A 420 -22.39 6.32 9.45
N LYS A 421 -22.50 5.84 10.69
CA LYS A 421 -23.09 6.58 11.82
C LYS A 421 -22.04 7.37 12.62
N ALA A 422 -20.75 7.10 12.39
CA ALA A 422 -19.66 7.73 13.15
C ALA A 422 -19.48 9.23 12.85
N THR A 423 -19.96 9.70 11.70
CA THR A 423 -19.88 11.11 11.32
C THR A 423 -21.07 11.84 11.93
N ASN A 424 -20.88 12.94 12.67
CA ASN A 424 -22.01 13.70 13.25
C ASN A 424 -22.91 14.34 12.17
N SER A 425 -23.88 15.16 12.60
CA SER A 425 -24.79 15.93 11.73
C SER A 425 -24.08 16.64 10.57
N ILE A 426 -24.79 16.72 9.44
CA ILE A 426 -24.36 17.43 8.24
C ILE A 426 -25.03 18.80 8.24
N HIS A 427 -24.24 19.84 8.10
CA HIS A 427 -24.68 21.22 7.91
C HIS A 427 -24.45 21.61 6.46
N PHE A 428 -25.38 22.32 5.84
CA PHE A 428 -25.24 22.72 4.44
C PHE A 428 -25.81 24.10 4.13
N ALA A 429 -25.24 24.75 3.13
CA ALA A 429 -25.73 26.02 2.60
C ALA A 429 -25.49 26.12 1.10
N TRP A 430 -26.32 26.92 0.44
CA TRP A 430 -25.96 27.53 -0.83
C TRP A 430 -25.39 28.92 -0.53
N SER A 431 -24.17 29.21 -0.98
CA SER A 431 -23.56 30.54 -0.89
C SER A 431 -23.65 31.25 -2.24
N PRO A 432 -24.46 32.32 -2.36
CA PRO A 432 -24.46 33.20 -3.53
C PRO A 432 -23.13 33.93 -3.73
N GLU A 433 -22.41 34.24 -2.65
CA GLU A 433 -21.13 34.96 -2.63
C GLU A 433 -20.04 34.17 -3.36
N MET A 434 -20.01 32.85 -3.15
CA MET A 434 -19.06 31.93 -3.77
C MET A 434 -19.61 31.26 -5.04
N ASN A 435 -20.91 31.40 -5.31
CA ASN A 435 -21.67 30.61 -6.29
C ASN A 435 -21.45 29.09 -6.11
N ALA A 436 -21.58 28.62 -4.87
CA ALA A 436 -21.21 27.26 -4.47
C ALA A 436 -22.19 26.65 -3.46
N ALA A 437 -22.33 25.32 -3.55
CA ALA A 437 -22.96 24.52 -2.50
C ALA A 437 -21.89 24.07 -1.50
N VAL A 438 -22.12 24.36 -0.22
CA VAL A 438 -21.20 24.05 0.88
C VAL A 438 -21.87 23.01 1.78
N GLY A 439 -21.13 21.94 2.11
CA GLY A 439 -21.49 20.98 3.13
C GLY A 439 -20.37 20.88 4.17
N SER A 440 -20.74 20.67 5.43
CA SER A 440 -19.81 20.41 6.52
C SER A 440 -20.35 19.34 7.45
N ALA A 441 -19.48 18.52 8.02
CA ALA A 441 -19.85 17.49 8.97
C ALA A 441 -18.82 17.39 10.09
N GLN A 442 -19.12 16.57 11.10
CA GLN A 442 -18.26 16.37 12.27
C GLN A 442 -17.91 17.70 12.99
N GLY A 443 -18.91 18.56 13.20
CA GLY A 443 -18.71 19.82 13.93
C GLY A 443 -17.79 20.82 13.22
N GLY A 444 -17.65 20.73 11.90
CA GLY A 444 -16.79 21.63 11.11
C GLY A 444 -15.51 20.97 10.61
N ASP A 445 -15.09 19.83 11.18
CA ASP A 445 -13.82 19.18 10.82
C ASP A 445 -13.76 18.78 9.34
N LEU A 446 -14.88 18.30 8.80
CA LEU A 446 -15.00 17.87 7.41
C LEU A 446 -15.80 18.90 6.62
N ALA A 447 -15.35 19.24 5.43
CA ALA A 447 -16.08 20.14 4.54
C ALA A 447 -15.93 19.75 3.06
N SER A 448 -16.97 20.01 2.29
CA SER A 448 -16.98 19.88 0.84
C SER A 448 -17.69 21.08 0.20
N VAL A 449 -17.14 21.56 -0.91
CA VAL A 449 -17.62 22.74 -1.65
C VAL A 449 -17.72 22.36 -3.13
N MET A 450 -18.93 22.48 -3.69
CA MET A 450 -19.17 22.36 -5.12
C MET A 450 -19.50 23.73 -5.70
N GLY A 451 -18.52 24.34 -6.36
CA GLY A 451 -18.65 25.62 -7.06
C GLY A 451 -19.04 25.45 -8.52
N PHE A 452 -19.66 26.47 -9.10
CA PHE A 452 -20.07 26.45 -10.51
C PHE A 452 -19.57 27.68 -11.28
N SER A 453 -19.27 27.46 -12.56
CA SER A 453 -18.78 28.54 -13.43
C SER A 453 -19.89 29.40 -14.07
N SER A 454 -21.14 29.05 -13.82
CA SER A 454 -22.33 29.82 -14.20
C SER A 454 -23.29 29.84 -13.00
N LYS A 455 -24.16 30.85 -12.93
CA LYS A 455 -25.17 30.93 -11.88
C LYS A 455 -26.28 29.91 -12.18
N PRO A 456 -26.66 29.03 -11.25
CA PRO A 456 -27.79 28.13 -11.48
C PRO A 456 -29.09 28.94 -11.57
N GLN A 457 -29.90 28.67 -12.61
CA GLN A 457 -31.23 29.25 -12.77
C GLN A 457 -32.18 28.78 -11.65
N LYS A 458 -32.09 27.48 -11.32
CA LYS A 458 -32.78 26.85 -10.19
C LYS A 458 -31.88 25.79 -9.57
N TYR A 459 -32.00 25.61 -8.26
CA TYR A 459 -31.36 24.51 -7.55
C TYR A 459 -32.27 23.96 -6.45
N THR A 460 -32.01 22.71 -6.06
CA THR A 460 -32.62 22.04 -4.91
C THR A 460 -31.48 21.38 -4.13
N LEU A 461 -31.32 21.74 -2.86
CA LEU A 461 -30.23 21.25 -1.98
C LEU A 461 -30.83 20.83 -0.63
N GLY A 462 -30.47 19.63 -0.15
CA GLY A 462 -30.97 19.12 1.13
C GLY A 462 -30.88 17.59 1.24
N GLN A 463 -31.65 17.01 2.16
CA GLN A 463 -31.65 15.58 2.44
C GLN A 463 -32.57 14.81 1.47
N PHE A 464 -31.99 14.33 0.36
CA PHE A 464 -32.73 13.66 -0.71
C PHE A 464 -32.05 12.36 -1.18
N ASP A 465 -32.85 11.38 -1.63
CA ASP A 465 -32.41 10.12 -2.25
C ASP A 465 -32.72 10.14 -3.77
N GLY A 466 -32.36 11.25 -4.41
CA GLY A 466 -32.58 11.51 -5.82
C GLY A 466 -33.63 12.59 -6.13
N PHE A 467 -33.83 12.83 -7.42
CA PHE A 467 -34.63 13.95 -7.93
C PHE A 467 -35.54 13.49 -9.06
N LYS A 468 -36.75 14.05 -9.13
CA LYS A 468 -37.70 13.83 -10.23
C LYS A 468 -37.87 15.11 -11.04
N TYR A 469 -37.85 14.98 -12.35
CA TYR A 469 -38.19 16.06 -13.28
C TYR A 469 -39.61 15.87 -13.81
N ARG A 470 -40.46 16.89 -13.67
CA ARG A 470 -41.79 16.91 -14.29
C ARG A 470 -42.20 18.36 -14.57
N ASN A 471 -42.68 18.64 -15.78
CA ASN A 471 -43.22 19.95 -16.18
C ASN A 471 -42.27 21.13 -15.87
N GLY A 472 -40.97 21.00 -16.14
CA GLY A 472 -40.01 22.09 -15.89
C GLY A 472 -39.66 22.32 -14.41
N MET A 473 -40.09 21.45 -13.50
CA MET A 473 -39.80 21.50 -12.07
C MET A 473 -39.07 20.26 -11.57
N TYR A 474 -38.17 20.47 -10.62
CA TYR A 474 -37.43 19.41 -9.95
C TYR A 474 -37.85 19.30 -8.49
N THR A 475 -38.25 18.09 -8.09
CA THR A 475 -38.59 17.78 -6.70
C THR A 475 -37.61 16.75 -6.16
N GLY A 476 -36.97 17.06 -5.04
CA GLY A 476 -36.15 16.10 -4.30
C GLY A 476 -37.02 15.03 -3.64
N LYS A 477 -36.61 13.76 -3.74
CA LYS A 477 -37.24 12.66 -3.02
C LYS A 477 -36.68 12.63 -1.61
N LYS A 478 -37.45 13.11 -0.62
CA LYS A 478 -37.06 13.08 0.80
C LYS A 478 -36.64 11.67 1.24
N THR A 479 -35.68 11.60 2.15
CA THR A 479 -35.11 10.35 2.66
C THR A 479 -34.69 10.49 4.10
N ASP A 480 -34.63 9.36 4.82
CA ASP A 480 -34.10 9.27 6.18
C ASP A 480 -32.58 9.01 6.20
N LEU A 481 -31.97 8.81 5.02
CA LEU A 481 -30.52 8.68 4.89
C LEU A 481 -29.82 9.99 5.29
N ILE A 482 -28.82 9.91 6.15
CA ILE A 482 -27.99 11.06 6.53
C ILE A 482 -27.04 11.38 5.37
N GLN A 483 -27.52 12.21 4.45
CA GLN A 483 -26.78 12.65 3.27
C GLN A 483 -27.27 14.02 2.80
N LEU A 484 -26.38 14.76 2.16
CA LEU A 484 -26.65 15.99 1.44
C LEU A 484 -26.69 15.69 -0.05
N SER A 485 -27.77 16.06 -0.73
CA SER A 485 -27.88 15.96 -2.19
C SER A 485 -28.29 17.29 -2.80
N GLY A 486 -27.66 17.62 -3.92
CA GLY A 486 -27.91 18.83 -4.69
C GLY A 486 -28.25 18.51 -6.14
N LEU A 487 -29.15 19.29 -6.72
CA LEU A 487 -29.41 19.36 -8.15
C LEU A 487 -29.46 20.82 -8.59
N PHE A 488 -28.68 21.15 -9.60
CA PHE A 488 -28.51 22.50 -10.13
C PHE A 488 -28.84 22.50 -11.61
N SER A 489 -29.54 23.54 -12.07
CA SER A 489 -29.93 23.71 -13.47
C SER A 489 -29.35 25.01 -14.02
N PHE A 490 -28.76 24.93 -15.20
CA PHE A 490 -28.09 26.04 -15.87
C PHE A 490 -28.73 26.25 -17.24
N ASP A 491 -29.00 27.50 -17.58
CA ASP A 491 -29.42 27.87 -18.93
C ASP A 491 -28.23 27.75 -19.88
N ALA A 492 -28.40 27.01 -20.97
CA ALA A 492 -27.32 26.76 -21.91
C ALA A 492 -26.89 28.04 -22.67
N ALA A 493 -27.79 29.01 -22.82
CA ALA A 493 -27.46 30.30 -23.43
C ALA A 493 -26.57 31.13 -22.49
N ASP A 494 -26.89 31.17 -21.19
CA ASP A 494 -26.09 31.89 -20.18
C ASP A 494 -24.69 31.27 -20.01
N ALA A 495 -24.59 29.94 -20.11
CA ALA A 495 -23.33 29.22 -20.04
C ALA A 495 -22.46 29.38 -21.31
N GLN A 496 -23.01 29.88 -22.42
CA GLN A 496 -22.29 30.18 -23.67
C GLN A 496 -21.39 29.01 -24.14
N GLY A 497 -21.94 27.81 -24.18
CA GLY A 497 -21.23 26.62 -24.68
C GLY A 497 -20.23 25.98 -23.71
N LYS A 498 -20.14 26.45 -22.46
CA LYS A 498 -19.16 25.97 -21.48
C LYS A 498 -19.66 26.01 -20.04
N LEU A 499 -19.36 24.98 -19.26
CA LEU A 499 -19.73 24.89 -17.86
C LEU A 499 -18.69 24.10 -17.08
N SER A 500 -18.31 24.55 -15.89
CA SER A 500 -17.46 23.79 -14.98
C SER A 500 -18.12 23.63 -13.62
N ALA A 501 -17.97 22.44 -13.05
CA ALA A 501 -18.14 22.19 -11.62
C ALA A 501 -16.76 22.05 -10.97
N TYR A 502 -16.53 22.80 -9.88
CA TYR A 502 -15.30 22.80 -9.11
C TYR A 502 -15.55 22.10 -7.77
N LEU A 503 -14.74 21.11 -7.45
CA LEU A 503 -14.93 20.19 -6.33
C LEU A 503 -13.77 20.38 -5.36
N VAL A 504 -14.02 20.99 -4.21
CA VAL A 504 -13.01 21.25 -3.17
C VAL A 504 -13.45 20.57 -1.89
N ALA A 505 -12.53 19.96 -1.16
CA ALA A 505 -12.83 19.32 0.12
C ALA A 505 -11.67 19.42 1.09
N GLY A 506 -11.95 19.27 2.38
CA GLY A 506 -10.94 19.30 3.43
C GLY A 506 -11.37 18.57 4.69
N SER A 507 -10.39 18.10 5.46
CA SER A 507 -10.59 17.42 6.75
C SER A 507 -9.88 18.14 7.91
N GLU A 508 -9.53 19.39 7.70
CA GLU A 508 -8.78 20.26 8.63
C GLU A 508 -9.62 21.50 9.02
N GLY A 509 -10.95 21.43 8.86
CA GLY A 509 -11.87 22.50 9.20
C GLY A 509 -12.58 23.16 8.01
N LEU A 510 -13.79 23.66 8.27
CA LEU A 510 -14.62 24.41 7.32
C LEU A 510 -13.91 25.65 6.79
N ASP A 511 -13.42 26.53 7.68
CA ASP A 511 -12.79 27.79 7.30
C ASP A 511 -11.56 27.59 6.40
N ASN A 512 -10.72 26.61 6.72
CA ASN A 512 -9.57 26.24 5.89
C ASN A 512 -9.99 25.76 4.50
N THR A 513 -11.11 25.04 4.41
CA THR A 513 -11.66 24.57 3.13
C THR A 513 -12.27 25.70 2.30
N LEU A 514 -12.98 26.63 2.94
CA LEU A 514 -13.52 27.83 2.30
C LEU A 514 -12.40 28.74 1.78
N GLN A 515 -11.34 28.91 2.57
CA GLN A 515 -10.14 29.66 2.17
C GLN A 515 -9.42 28.98 1.01
N LEU A 516 -9.30 27.65 1.02
CA LEU A 516 -8.73 26.89 -0.10
C LEU A 516 -9.54 27.11 -1.38
N TYR A 517 -10.87 27.06 -1.31
CA TYR A 517 -11.72 27.34 -2.46
C TYR A 517 -11.49 28.76 -3.01
N ASP A 518 -11.45 29.77 -2.13
CA ASP A 518 -11.21 31.16 -2.52
C ASP A 518 -9.85 31.34 -3.20
N GLN A 519 -8.80 30.71 -2.67
CA GLN A 519 -7.46 30.75 -3.25
C GLN A 519 -7.40 30.07 -4.63
N GLU A 520 -8.00 28.89 -4.77
CA GLU A 520 -7.95 28.10 -6.00
C GLU A 520 -8.91 28.59 -7.08
N SER A 521 -9.87 29.45 -6.74
CA SER A 521 -10.81 30.08 -7.67
C SER A 521 -10.14 30.73 -8.89
N LYS A 522 -8.93 31.27 -8.70
CA LYS A 522 -8.12 31.93 -9.74
C LYS A 522 -7.47 30.92 -10.70
N GLU A 523 -7.31 29.68 -10.27
CA GLU A 523 -6.54 28.64 -10.94
C GLU A 523 -7.42 27.56 -11.57
N PHE A 524 -8.71 27.52 -11.24
CA PHE A 524 -9.65 26.51 -11.69
C PHE A 524 -9.67 26.26 -13.20
N ASN A 525 -9.64 27.33 -14.02
CA ASN A 525 -9.63 27.22 -15.49
C ASN A 525 -8.29 26.73 -16.07
N SER A 526 -7.27 26.55 -15.24
CA SER A 526 -5.94 26.09 -15.63
C SER A 526 -5.45 24.87 -14.84
N LEU A 527 -6.31 24.24 -14.04
CA LEU A 527 -5.95 23.12 -13.18
C LEU A 527 -5.29 21.97 -13.97
N PHE A 528 -5.83 21.67 -15.16
CA PHE A 528 -5.28 20.67 -16.06
C PHE A 528 -3.82 20.92 -16.46
N LYS A 529 -3.38 22.19 -16.58
CA LYS A 529 -2.01 22.53 -16.97
C LYS A 529 -1.00 22.08 -15.92
N LYS A 530 -1.35 22.22 -14.63
CA LYS A 530 -0.50 21.79 -13.51
C LYS A 530 -0.39 20.27 -13.46
N SER A 531 -1.52 19.57 -13.68
CA SER A 531 -1.53 18.11 -13.75
C SER A 531 -0.70 17.58 -14.93
N SER A 532 -0.88 18.11 -16.14
CA SER A 532 -0.05 17.75 -17.30
C SER A 532 1.44 18.07 -17.10
N ALA A 533 1.76 19.24 -16.55
CA ALA A 533 3.15 19.58 -16.25
C ALA A 533 3.78 18.61 -15.22
N TYR A 534 3.00 18.15 -14.25
CA TYR A 534 3.46 17.18 -13.25
C TYR A 534 3.86 15.86 -13.90
N PHE A 535 2.98 15.22 -14.67
CA PHE A 535 3.27 13.93 -15.30
C PHE A 535 4.36 14.03 -16.38
N ALA A 536 4.41 15.12 -17.14
CA ALA A 536 5.52 15.38 -18.05
C ALA A 536 6.86 15.49 -17.31
N ASN A 537 6.89 16.14 -16.13
CA ASN A 537 8.08 16.23 -15.29
C ASN A 537 8.43 14.89 -14.63
N LEU A 538 7.45 14.10 -14.21
CA LEU A 538 7.64 12.76 -13.67
C LEU A 538 8.39 11.90 -14.69
N LEU A 539 7.87 11.76 -15.92
CA LEU A 539 8.54 10.97 -16.94
C LEU A 539 9.91 11.53 -17.36
N ARG A 540 10.10 12.86 -17.32
CA ARG A 540 11.40 13.49 -17.62
C ARG A 540 12.45 13.22 -16.56
N ASN A 541 12.05 13.04 -15.31
CA ASN A 541 12.96 12.94 -14.17
C ASN A 541 13.09 11.53 -13.60
N SER A 542 12.23 10.59 -13.99
CA SER A 542 12.41 9.18 -13.65
C SER A 542 13.29 8.46 -14.67
N LEU A 543 13.79 7.28 -14.27
CA LEU A 543 14.50 6.38 -15.19
C LEU A 543 13.57 5.92 -16.31
N ILE A 544 13.93 6.19 -17.57
CA ILE A 544 13.17 5.81 -18.76
C ILE A 544 13.99 4.85 -19.61
N VAL A 545 13.35 3.78 -20.09
CA VAL A 545 13.89 2.86 -21.07
C VAL A 545 13.14 3.06 -22.38
N THR A 546 13.86 3.42 -23.45
CA THR A 546 13.31 3.56 -24.80
C THR A 546 13.91 2.49 -25.71
N THR A 547 13.05 1.69 -26.32
CA THR A 547 13.40 0.50 -27.10
C THR A 547 12.76 0.57 -28.49
N PRO A 548 13.07 -0.37 -29.42
CA PRO A 548 12.39 -0.46 -30.71
C PRO A 548 10.93 -0.95 -30.58
N ASP A 549 10.54 -1.49 -29.42
CA ASP A 549 9.20 -1.97 -29.12
C ASP A 549 8.34 -0.82 -28.56
N LYS A 550 7.39 -0.36 -29.37
CA LYS A 550 6.49 0.74 -28.99
C LYS A 550 5.50 0.35 -27.90
N GLU A 551 5.10 -0.92 -27.83
CA GLU A 551 4.17 -1.38 -26.80
C GLU A 551 4.89 -1.42 -25.45
N PHE A 552 6.13 -1.93 -25.41
CA PHE A 552 7.00 -1.86 -24.24
C PHE A 552 7.15 -0.41 -23.74
N ASN A 553 7.56 0.50 -24.63
CA ASN A 553 7.79 1.91 -24.26
C ASN A 553 6.53 2.57 -23.68
N THR A 554 5.36 2.24 -24.22
CA THR A 554 4.08 2.82 -23.79
C THR A 554 3.64 2.23 -22.46
N GLY A 555 3.68 0.91 -22.31
CA GLY A 555 3.31 0.22 -21.07
C GLY A 555 4.22 0.57 -19.90
N TYR A 556 5.54 0.68 -20.12
CA TYR A 556 6.49 1.12 -19.09
C TYR A 556 6.15 2.52 -18.54
N LYS A 557 5.84 3.48 -19.43
CA LYS A 557 5.47 4.84 -19.01
C LYS A 557 4.13 4.87 -18.27
N TRP A 558 3.16 4.05 -18.68
CA TRP A 558 1.89 3.89 -17.97
C TRP A 558 2.08 3.32 -16.57
N ALA A 559 2.84 2.23 -16.42
CA ALA A 559 3.12 1.63 -15.12
C ALA A 559 3.79 2.62 -14.15
N LEU A 560 4.71 3.45 -14.67
CA LEU A 560 5.36 4.52 -13.90
C LEU A 560 4.34 5.59 -13.45
N ALA A 561 3.52 6.10 -14.36
CA ALA A 561 2.51 7.11 -14.05
C ALA A 561 1.43 6.57 -13.08
N ARG A 562 1.02 5.30 -13.20
CA ARG A 562 0.05 4.67 -12.29
C ARG A 562 0.64 4.37 -10.92
N THR A 563 1.87 3.89 -10.85
CA THR A 563 2.60 3.71 -9.58
C THR A 563 2.61 5.03 -8.80
N ASP A 564 2.89 6.13 -9.48
CA ASP A 564 2.88 7.46 -8.86
C ASP A 564 1.52 7.82 -8.26
N GLN A 565 0.40 7.47 -8.91
CA GLN A 565 -0.95 7.78 -8.44
C GLN A 565 -1.36 7.06 -7.14
N PHE A 566 -0.68 5.97 -6.77
CA PHE A 566 -0.91 5.29 -5.49
C PHE A 566 -0.32 6.03 -4.28
N LEU A 567 0.63 6.93 -4.49
CA LEU A 567 1.15 7.78 -3.43
C LEU A 567 0.09 8.81 -3.03
N GLN A 568 -0.39 8.71 -1.81
CA GLN A 568 -1.36 9.65 -1.24
C GLN A 568 -0.90 10.16 0.11
N GLU A 569 -1.37 11.35 0.45
CA GLU A 569 -1.10 12.03 1.70
C GLU A 569 -2.42 12.25 2.47
N THR A 570 -2.46 11.74 3.69
CA THR A 570 -3.61 11.90 4.57
C THR A 570 -3.23 12.83 5.74
N PRO A 571 -4.00 13.90 6.00
CA PRO A 571 -3.77 14.80 7.14
C PRO A 571 -3.57 14.06 8.44
N GLY A 572 -2.55 14.45 9.19
CA GLY A 572 -2.24 13.85 10.48
C GLY A 572 -1.64 12.44 10.41
N LEU A 573 -1.70 11.71 9.27
CA LEU A 573 -1.02 10.41 9.13
C LEU A 573 0.34 10.55 8.47
N GLY A 574 0.41 11.15 7.28
CA GLY A 574 1.62 11.31 6.47
C GLY A 574 1.38 10.96 5.00
N THR A 575 2.47 10.76 4.24
CA THR A 575 2.42 10.31 2.83
C THR A 575 2.94 8.87 2.74
N SER A 576 2.14 7.97 2.18
CA SER A 576 2.54 6.59 1.89
C SER A 576 1.77 6.06 0.68
N LEU A 577 2.00 4.80 0.34
CA LEU A 577 1.32 4.12 -0.77
C LEU A 577 0.00 3.53 -0.33
N MET A 578 -1.07 3.90 -1.02
CA MET A 578 -2.32 3.15 -1.02
C MET A 578 -2.09 1.82 -1.76
N ALA A 579 -2.63 0.71 -1.26
CA ALA A 579 -2.44 -0.58 -1.94
C ALA A 579 -3.16 -0.60 -3.30
N GLY A 580 -4.47 -0.33 -3.31
CA GLY A 580 -5.31 -0.57 -4.49
C GLY A 580 -6.53 0.32 -4.57
N PHE A 581 -7.04 0.54 -5.78
CA PHE A 581 -8.24 1.36 -6.00
C PHE A 581 -9.43 0.54 -6.48
N GLY A 582 -10.59 0.87 -5.91
CA GLY A 582 -11.90 0.38 -6.33
C GLY A 582 -13.04 1.17 -5.69
N THR A 583 -14.26 1.04 -6.19
CA THR A 583 -15.43 1.68 -5.54
C THR A 583 -15.85 0.91 -4.29
N THR A 584 -16.54 1.55 -3.34
CA THR A 584 -17.06 0.87 -2.13
C THR A 584 -18.03 -0.28 -2.41
N ALA A 585 -18.55 -0.38 -3.63
CA ALA A 585 -19.41 -1.48 -4.10
C ALA A 585 -18.70 -2.84 -4.23
N ARG A 586 -17.36 -2.87 -4.39
CA ARG A 586 -16.60 -4.12 -4.61
C ARG A 586 -15.89 -4.68 -3.37
N GLY A 587 -15.91 -3.96 -2.24
CA GLY A 587 -15.21 -4.38 -1.03
C GLY A 587 -15.84 -5.60 -0.34
N TRP A 588 -15.03 -6.36 0.40
CA TRP A 588 -15.49 -7.43 1.29
C TRP A 588 -16.55 -6.87 2.25
N GLY A 589 -17.69 -7.56 2.34
CA GLY A 589 -18.84 -7.16 3.16
C GLY A 589 -18.56 -7.18 4.65
N GLY A 590 -17.81 -6.18 5.15
CA GLY A 590 -17.38 -6.00 6.55
C GLY A 590 -18.51 -5.68 7.53
N GLY A 591 -19.63 -6.41 7.43
CA GLY A 591 -20.82 -6.24 8.27
C GLY A 591 -21.65 -4.99 7.96
N GLN A 592 -21.35 -4.25 6.89
CA GLN A 592 -22.04 -3.01 6.52
C GLN A 592 -22.62 -3.10 5.10
N LYS A 593 -23.81 -2.51 4.89
CA LYS A 593 -24.50 -2.47 3.57
C LYS A 593 -23.65 -1.83 2.48
N ILE A 594 -22.80 -0.86 2.85
CA ILE A 594 -21.73 -0.28 2.03
C ILE A 594 -20.45 -0.48 2.83
N SER A 595 -19.44 -1.11 2.23
CA SER A 595 -18.21 -1.52 2.93
C SER A 595 -17.45 -0.34 3.56
N GLY A 596 -17.57 0.86 2.99
CA GLY A 596 -16.74 2.02 3.35
C GLY A 596 -15.28 1.89 2.93
N ARG A 597 -14.98 0.88 2.09
CA ARG A 597 -13.66 0.52 1.58
C ARG A 597 -13.60 0.78 0.07
N PRO A 598 -13.04 1.90 -0.39
CA PRO A 598 -12.81 2.12 -1.82
C PRO A 598 -11.70 1.20 -2.35
N GLY A 599 -11.99 -0.08 -2.53
CA GLY A 599 -10.97 -1.11 -2.75
C GLY A 599 -10.06 -1.20 -1.52
N TYR A 600 -8.74 -1.19 -1.75
CA TYR A 600 -7.70 -1.12 -0.73
C TYR A 600 -7.03 0.26 -0.70
N ALA A 601 -7.80 1.35 -0.83
CA ALA A 601 -7.25 2.71 -0.85
C ALA A 601 -6.87 3.20 0.57
N TRP A 602 -5.99 2.45 1.22
CA TRP A 602 -5.33 2.78 2.46
C TRP A 602 -3.90 2.25 2.47
N TYR A 603 -3.12 2.63 3.47
CA TYR A 603 -1.70 2.31 3.51
C TYR A 603 -1.48 0.86 3.94
N PHE A 604 -0.76 0.10 3.12
CA PHE A 604 -0.34 -1.27 3.44
C PHE A 604 1.17 -1.31 3.61
N GLY A 605 1.63 -1.94 4.70
CA GLY A 605 3.05 -2.03 5.04
C GLY A 605 3.85 -2.78 3.97
N ARG A 606 3.55 -4.08 3.81
CA ARG A 606 4.25 -4.96 2.88
C ARG A 606 4.14 -4.50 1.43
N ASP A 607 2.96 -4.04 1.00
CA ASP A 607 2.71 -3.55 -0.36
C ASP A 607 3.55 -2.31 -0.67
N ALA A 608 3.59 -1.36 0.27
CA ALA A 608 4.42 -0.16 0.15
C ALA A 608 5.91 -0.48 0.17
N GLN A 609 6.34 -1.54 0.86
CA GLN A 609 7.73 -1.98 0.90
C GLN A 609 8.18 -2.58 -0.44
N TRP A 610 7.39 -3.49 -1.01
CA TRP A 610 7.65 -4.05 -2.34
C TRP A 610 7.60 -2.98 -3.42
N SER A 611 6.55 -2.17 -3.43
CA SER A 611 6.40 -1.07 -4.39
C SER A 611 7.51 -0.02 -4.23
N GLY A 612 7.92 0.24 -2.98
CA GLY A 612 8.97 1.18 -2.61
C GLY A 612 10.32 0.85 -3.24
N MET A 613 10.67 -0.43 -3.42
CA MET A 613 11.92 -0.82 -4.08
C MET A 613 11.93 -0.39 -5.56
N ALA A 614 10.83 -0.59 -6.29
CA ALA A 614 10.70 -0.12 -7.67
C ALA A 614 10.74 1.41 -7.75
N ILE A 615 10.04 2.09 -6.82
CA ILE A 615 10.00 3.55 -6.73
C ILE A 615 11.40 4.12 -6.50
N ASN A 616 12.13 3.53 -5.57
CA ASN A 616 13.50 3.92 -5.30
C ASN A 616 14.38 3.73 -6.55
N ALA A 617 14.21 2.60 -7.26
CA ALA A 617 15.01 2.23 -8.40
C ALA A 617 14.86 3.16 -9.62
N TYR A 618 13.68 3.76 -9.82
CA TYR A 618 13.49 4.75 -10.89
C TYR A 618 13.83 6.19 -10.48
N GLY A 619 14.28 6.43 -9.24
CA GLY A 619 14.69 7.75 -8.73
C GLY A 619 13.75 8.40 -7.71
N GLY A 620 12.70 7.71 -7.25
CA GLY A 620 11.72 8.19 -6.28
C GLY A 620 12.19 8.23 -4.82
N HIS A 621 13.45 8.55 -4.53
CA HIS A 621 14.04 8.44 -3.19
C HIS A 621 13.26 9.23 -2.12
N GLN A 622 12.81 10.44 -2.44
CA GLN A 622 12.05 11.28 -1.51
C GLN A 622 10.68 10.69 -1.16
N MET A 623 10.07 9.95 -2.09
CA MET A 623 8.80 9.27 -1.86
C MET A 623 8.97 8.10 -0.90
N VAL A 624 10.04 7.32 -1.09
CA VAL A 624 10.39 6.20 -0.21
C VAL A 624 10.71 6.69 1.20
N LYS A 625 11.46 7.79 1.33
CA LYS A 625 11.73 8.44 2.63
C LYS A 625 10.44 8.78 3.38
N LYS A 626 9.46 9.39 2.69
CA LYS A 626 8.15 9.70 3.30
C LYS A 626 7.41 8.45 3.77
N ALA A 627 7.45 7.35 3.01
CA ALA A 627 6.85 6.09 3.44
C ALA A 627 7.56 5.49 4.68
N LEU A 628 8.90 5.55 4.71
CA LEU A 628 9.69 5.15 5.89
C LEU A 628 9.33 5.97 7.14
N ASP A 629 9.09 7.29 6.99
CA ASP A 629 8.62 8.13 8.10
C ASP A 629 7.28 7.66 8.68
N VAL A 630 6.35 7.20 7.82
CA VAL A 630 5.07 6.63 8.26
C VAL A 630 5.29 5.31 9.00
N PHE A 631 6.19 4.43 8.53
CA PHE A 631 6.53 3.20 9.26
C PHE A 631 7.11 3.47 10.64
N VAL A 632 8.03 4.43 10.76
CA VAL A 632 8.60 4.84 12.05
C VAL A 632 7.51 5.37 12.98
N LYS A 633 6.65 6.26 12.46
CA LYS A 633 5.58 6.89 13.23
C LYS A 633 4.56 5.90 13.76
N TYR A 634 4.20 4.88 12.98
CA TYR A 634 3.21 3.86 13.32
C TYR A 634 3.84 2.51 13.70
N GLN A 635 5.10 2.48 14.12
CA GLN A 635 5.72 1.27 14.67
C GLN A 635 5.05 0.88 16.00
N ASP A 636 4.83 -0.42 16.22
CA ASP A 636 4.27 -0.93 17.48
C ASP A 636 5.29 -0.83 18.64
N LEU A 637 4.80 -0.92 19.87
CA LEU A 637 5.63 -0.95 21.07
C LEU A 637 6.63 -2.12 21.09
N THR A 638 6.36 -3.21 20.39
CA THR A 638 7.27 -4.35 20.23
C THR A 638 8.37 -4.12 19.20
N GLY A 639 8.19 -3.20 18.25
CA GLY A 639 9.06 -3.02 17.08
C GLY A 639 8.44 -3.47 15.76
N LYS A 640 7.28 -4.14 15.83
CA LYS A 640 6.53 -4.60 14.67
C LYS A 640 6.06 -3.43 13.78
N ILE A 641 6.13 -3.62 12.46
CA ILE A 641 5.60 -2.69 11.45
C ILE A 641 4.18 -3.11 11.06
N TYR A 642 3.32 -2.12 10.82
CA TYR A 642 1.91 -2.36 10.54
C TYR A 642 1.72 -3.17 9.25
N HIS A 643 0.70 -4.01 9.25
CA HIS A 643 0.16 -4.62 8.03
C HIS A 643 -0.69 -3.60 7.29
N GLU A 644 -1.66 -2.99 7.99
CA GLU A 644 -2.61 -2.03 7.43
C GLU A 644 -2.69 -0.78 8.30
N LEU A 645 -2.75 0.38 7.66
CA LEU A 645 -3.05 1.68 8.26
C LEU A 645 -4.13 2.35 7.42
N THR A 646 -5.34 2.37 7.95
CA THR A 646 -6.48 3.03 7.31
C THR A 646 -6.25 4.53 7.22
N SER A 647 -6.70 5.19 6.14
CA SER A 647 -6.66 6.66 6.06
C SER A 647 -7.40 7.35 7.22
N SER A 648 -8.37 6.67 7.84
CA SER A 648 -9.05 7.15 9.05
C SER A 648 -8.27 6.97 10.36
N GLY A 649 -7.04 6.43 10.30
CA GLY A 649 -6.10 6.37 11.43
C GLY A 649 -6.10 5.07 12.24
N ALA A 650 -6.94 4.09 11.92
CA ALA A 650 -6.89 2.76 12.54
C ALA A 650 -5.70 1.97 11.98
N VAL A 651 -4.86 1.44 12.87
CA VAL A 651 -3.64 0.69 12.53
C VAL A 651 -3.73 -0.76 13.00
N HIS A 652 -3.17 -1.66 12.23
CA HIS A 652 -3.22 -3.10 12.47
C HIS A 652 -1.93 -3.79 12.02
N TYR A 653 -1.49 -4.82 12.74
CA TYR A 653 -0.12 -5.36 12.64
C TYR A 653 -0.06 -6.86 12.27
N ASP A 654 -1.05 -7.44 11.61
CA ASP A 654 -1.13 -8.91 11.40
C ASP A 654 -0.42 -9.44 10.14
N ALA A 655 0.83 -9.01 9.95
CA ALA A 655 1.74 -9.53 8.93
C ALA A 655 3.08 -9.90 9.57
N SER A 656 3.65 -11.05 9.22
CA SER A 656 4.97 -11.48 9.70
C SER A 656 6.12 -10.96 8.84
N ASP A 657 5.87 -10.65 7.56
CA ASP A 657 6.87 -10.20 6.59
C ASP A 657 7.06 -8.67 6.56
N ALA A 658 6.05 -7.87 6.96
CA ALA A 658 6.13 -6.41 6.91
C ALA A 658 7.28 -5.83 7.76
N THR A 659 7.68 -6.50 8.84
CA THR A 659 8.78 -6.03 9.71
C THR A 659 10.17 -6.29 9.11
N PRO A 660 10.51 -7.50 8.63
CA PRO A 660 11.77 -7.69 7.91
C PRO A 660 11.84 -6.88 6.60
N LEU A 661 10.74 -6.77 5.85
CA LEU A 661 10.70 -5.98 4.60
C LEU A 661 10.93 -4.47 4.81
N TYR A 662 10.54 -3.91 5.95
CA TYR A 662 10.90 -2.52 6.33
C TYR A 662 12.42 -2.32 6.37
N VAL A 663 13.15 -3.29 6.93
CA VAL A 663 14.62 -3.26 7.01
C VAL A 663 15.23 -3.39 5.61
N VAL A 664 14.67 -4.26 4.77
CA VAL A 664 15.07 -4.40 3.37
C VAL A 664 14.89 -3.10 2.60
N LEU A 665 13.72 -2.46 2.69
CA LEU A 665 13.45 -1.19 2.00
C LEU A 665 14.36 -0.06 2.52
N ALA A 666 14.66 0.00 3.82
CA ALA A 666 15.58 0.99 4.37
C ALA A 666 17.01 0.84 3.82
N ALA A 667 17.52 -0.39 3.70
CA ALA A 667 18.82 -0.62 3.08
C ALA A 667 18.80 -0.37 1.57
N HIS A 668 17.71 -0.72 0.87
CA HIS A 668 17.51 -0.39 -0.55
C HIS A 668 17.53 1.13 -0.74
N TYR A 669 16.78 1.87 0.09
CA TYR A 669 16.82 3.34 0.14
C TYR A 669 18.25 3.86 0.34
N LEU A 670 19.01 3.33 1.29
CA LEU A 670 20.39 3.77 1.54
C LEU A 670 21.31 3.51 0.34
N LYS A 671 21.24 2.31 -0.25
CA LYS A 671 22.07 1.91 -1.39
C LYS A 671 21.86 2.81 -2.62
N TYR A 672 20.64 3.26 -2.85
CA TYR A 672 20.34 4.17 -3.95
C TYR A 672 20.54 5.65 -3.59
N SER A 673 20.12 6.11 -2.42
CA SER A 673 20.13 7.55 -2.08
C SER A 673 21.44 8.04 -1.47
N GLY A 674 22.18 7.15 -0.78
CA GLY A 674 23.34 7.53 0.03
C GLY A 674 23.00 8.31 1.32
N ASP A 675 21.72 8.45 1.70
CA ASP A 675 21.30 9.25 2.86
C ASP A 675 21.53 8.51 4.19
N LEU A 676 22.80 8.39 4.58
CA LEU A 676 23.24 7.73 5.80
C LEU A 676 22.77 8.47 7.07
N ASP A 677 22.66 9.81 7.01
CA ASP A 677 22.21 10.62 8.14
C ASP A 677 20.75 10.32 8.50
N TYR A 678 19.89 10.17 7.49
CA TYR A 678 18.53 9.71 7.71
C TYR A 678 18.47 8.31 8.30
N ILE A 679 19.23 7.35 7.75
CA ILE A 679 19.29 5.98 8.29
C ILE A 679 19.76 6.00 9.76
N ARG A 680 20.75 6.82 10.10
CA ARG A 680 21.18 7.01 11.49
C ARG A 680 20.05 7.52 12.38
N SER A 681 19.22 8.45 11.87
CA SER A 681 18.08 9.00 12.62
C SER A 681 16.98 7.98 12.90
N ILE A 682 16.70 7.07 11.96
CA ILE A 682 15.68 6.01 12.12
C ILE A 682 16.25 4.68 12.64
N TRP A 683 17.57 4.60 12.87
CA TRP A 683 18.25 3.41 13.37
C TRP A 683 17.62 2.81 14.65
N PRO A 684 17.17 3.61 15.65
CA PRO A 684 16.48 3.04 16.81
C PRO A 684 15.21 2.26 16.44
N SER A 685 14.46 2.72 15.44
CA SER A 685 13.28 2.03 14.92
C SER A 685 13.67 0.74 14.17
N LEU A 686 14.69 0.79 13.32
CA LEU A 686 15.20 -0.38 12.60
C LEU A 686 15.75 -1.46 13.54
N LYS A 687 16.50 -1.07 14.56
CA LYS A 687 17.01 -2.01 15.57
C LYS A 687 15.86 -2.68 16.32
N LYS A 688 14.83 -1.92 16.70
CA LYS A 688 13.63 -2.46 17.36
C LYS A 688 12.87 -3.45 16.45
N ALA A 689 12.83 -3.20 15.15
CA ALA A 689 12.27 -4.13 14.17
C ALA A 689 13.10 -5.43 14.09
N MET A 690 14.44 -5.35 14.11
CA MET A 690 15.30 -6.54 14.18
C MET A 690 15.10 -7.32 15.49
N ASP A 691 15.09 -6.62 16.64
CA ASP A 691 14.87 -7.23 17.95
C ASP A 691 13.49 -7.93 18.00
N PHE A 692 12.47 -7.34 17.38
CA PHE A 692 11.17 -7.98 17.20
C PHE A 692 11.28 -9.26 16.37
N CYS A 693 11.91 -9.23 15.19
CA CYS A 693 12.09 -10.41 14.34
C CYS A 693 12.77 -11.56 15.11
N TYR A 694 13.86 -11.30 15.82
CA TYR A 694 14.52 -12.31 16.65
C TYR A 694 13.61 -12.86 17.76
N SER A 695 12.77 -12.01 18.36
CA SER A 695 11.83 -12.45 19.41
C SER A 695 10.75 -13.40 18.90
N THR A 696 10.56 -13.50 17.58
CA THR A 696 9.58 -14.41 16.97
C THR A 696 10.10 -15.83 16.78
N ASP A 697 11.41 -16.07 16.86
CA ASP A 697 12.00 -17.42 16.81
C ASP A 697 11.84 -18.10 18.18
N THR A 698 10.67 -18.70 18.41
CA THR A 698 10.27 -19.26 19.70
C THR A 698 10.77 -20.69 19.91
N ASP A 699 11.01 -21.43 18.84
CA ASP A 699 11.58 -22.79 18.88
C ASP A 699 13.11 -22.83 18.72
N ARG A 700 13.73 -21.68 18.39
CA ARG A 700 15.18 -21.47 18.25
C ARG A 700 15.79 -22.25 17.09
N ASP A 701 15.04 -22.43 16.01
CA ASP A 701 15.52 -23.05 14.78
C ASP A 701 16.26 -22.07 13.85
N GLY A 702 16.26 -20.78 14.18
CA GLY A 702 16.91 -19.70 13.42
C GLY A 702 16.00 -19.04 12.39
N LEU A 703 14.74 -19.45 12.27
CA LEU A 703 13.73 -18.87 11.39
C LEU A 703 12.76 -17.98 12.17
N ILE A 704 12.26 -16.95 11.49
CA ILE A 704 11.18 -16.11 12.04
C ILE A 704 9.82 -16.73 11.74
N GLU A 705 8.87 -16.56 12.64
CA GLU A 705 7.62 -17.32 12.64
C GLU A 705 6.41 -16.50 12.14
N ILE A 706 5.44 -17.21 11.57
CA ILE A 706 4.07 -16.75 11.28
C ILE A 706 3.19 -16.93 12.52
N THR A 707 3.37 -18.06 13.23
CA THR A 707 2.52 -18.45 14.36
C THR A 707 2.55 -17.38 15.46
N ASN A 708 1.37 -16.93 15.90
CA ASN A 708 1.17 -15.84 16.89
C ASN A 708 1.67 -14.45 16.48
N VAL A 709 2.42 -14.33 15.38
CA VAL A 709 2.90 -13.06 14.83
C VAL A 709 1.81 -12.46 13.96
N GLY A 710 1.37 -13.18 12.93
CA GLY A 710 0.30 -12.79 12.01
C GLY A 710 0.38 -13.61 10.72
N HIS A 711 -0.15 -13.14 9.61
CA HIS A 711 -0.09 -13.90 8.36
C HIS A 711 1.28 -13.81 7.68
N GLY A 712 1.69 -14.89 7.01
CA GLY A 712 2.75 -14.86 6.00
C GLY A 712 2.28 -14.14 4.74
N TRP A 713 2.86 -14.44 3.59
CA TRP A 713 2.29 -14.00 2.32
C TRP A 713 0.97 -14.72 2.03
N ILE A 714 0.83 -15.97 2.47
CA ILE A 714 -0.44 -16.69 2.35
C ILE A 714 -1.36 -16.29 3.51
N GLU A 715 -2.45 -15.61 3.17
CA GLU A 715 -3.42 -15.12 4.16
C GLU A 715 -4.65 -16.03 4.30
N GLY A 716 -4.74 -17.08 3.48
CA GLY A 716 -5.84 -18.05 3.54
C GLY A 716 -5.80 -19.09 2.43
N GLY A 717 -6.83 -19.92 2.38
CA GLY A 717 -6.98 -20.97 1.37
C GLY A 717 -6.16 -22.24 1.67
N PRO A 718 -5.96 -23.13 0.69
CA PRO A 718 -5.40 -24.47 0.89
C PRO A 718 -3.87 -24.49 1.17
N LEU A 719 -3.22 -23.32 1.12
CA LEU A 719 -1.80 -23.12 1.43
C LEU A 719 -1.59 -22.43 2.79
N PHE A 720 -2.66 -22.22 3.57
CA PHE A 720 -2.59 -21.53 4.86
C PHE A 720 -2.06 -22.43 5.98
N GLY A 721 -1.46 -21.82 7.01
CA GLY A 721 -1.14 -22.49 8.28
C GLY A 721 0.33 -22.90 8.47
N ALA A 722 1.24 -22.45 7.62
CA ALA A 722 2.67 -22.67 7.82
C ALA A 722 3.16 -21.97 9.11
N HIS A 723 4.13 -22.60 9.79
CA HIS A 723 4.86 -21.99 10.89
C HIS A 723 5.86 -20.97 10.34
N THR A 724 6.55 -21.34 9.26
CA THR A 724 7.43 -20.46 8.48
C THR A 724 7.27 -20.78 7.00
N GLU A 725 6.90 -19.80 6.18
CA GLU A 725 6.91 -19.92 4.72
C GLU A 725 8.32 -19.74 4.17
N ILE A 726 8.62 -20.38 3.02
CA ILE A 726 9.90 -20.16 2.34
C ILE A 726 10.08 -18.69 1.90
N TYR A 727 8.98 -18.02 1.53
CA TYR A 727 8.95 -16.59 1.26
C TYR A 727 9.43 -15.77 2.47
N LEU A 728 8.96 -16.11 3.66
CA LEU A 728 9.31 -15.41 4.90
C LEU A 728 10.77 -15.69 5.28
N ALA A 729 11.24 -16.93 5.14
CA ALA A 729 12.64 -17.26 5.36
C ALA A 729 13.57 -16.50 4.40
N GLY A 730 13.19 -16.35 3.13
CA GLY A 730 13.91 -15.51 2.16
C GLY A 730 13.93 -14.03 2.53
N SER A 731 12.79 -13.50 2.97
CA SER A 731 12.67 -12.12 3.47
C SER A 731 13.52 -11.89 4.73
N TRP A 732 13.66 -12.91 5.57
CA TRP A 732 14.51 -12.85 6.76
C TRP A 732 15.99 -12.77 6.41
N VAL A 733 16.48 -13.58 5.47
CA VAL A 733 17.85 -13.46 4.95
C VAL A 733 18.09 -12.06 4.38
N ALA A 734 17.15 -11.55 3.59
CA ALA A 734 17.25 -10.21 3.01
C ALA A 734 17.33 -9.12 4.08
N ALA A 735 16.53 -9.23 5.15
CA ALA A 735 16.54 -8.30 6.28
C ALA A 735 17.86 -8.37 7.07
N LEU A 736 18.41 -9.56 7.28
CA LEU A 736 19.70 -9.75 7.94
C LEU A 736 20.85 -9.16 7.10
N ASP A 737 20.89 -9.39 5.79
CA ASP A 737 21.86 -8.76 4.90
C ASP A 737 21.74 -7.23 4.88
N ALA A 738 20.50 -6.72 4.85
CA ALA A 738 20.19 -5.31 4.89
C ALA A 738 20.65 -4.66 6.20
N ALA A 739 20.36 -5.29 7.34
CA ALA A 739 20.78 -4.85 8.66
C ALA A 739 22.31 -4.92 8.81
N ALA A 740 22.96 -5.94 8.24
CA ALA A 740 24.41 -6.07 8.22
C ALA A 740 25.07 -4.91 7.46
N TYR A 741 24.57 -4.61 6.25
CA TYR A 741 25.03 -3.49 5.44
C TYR A 741 24.88 -2.16 6.19
N MET A 742 23.68 -1.85 6.68
CA MET A 742 23.42 -0.60 7.41
C MET A 742 24.26 -0.50 8.69
N SER A 743 24.41 -1.58 9.46
CA SER A 743 25.26 -1.61 10.66
C SER A 743 26.72 -1.32 10.32
N GLY A 744 27.23 -1.88 9.21
CA GLY A 744 28.59 -1.61 8.73
C GLY A 744 28.77 -0.14 8.35
N MET A 745 27.80 0.46 7.67
CA MET A 745 27.82 1.89 7.31
C MET A 745 27.68 2.81 8.52
N LEU A 746 27.04 2.34 9.60
CA LEU A 746 26.95 3.03 10.90
C LEU A 746 28.14 2.70 11.82
N GLU A 747 29.21 2.10 11.28
CA GLU A 747 30.44 1.74 12.00
C GLU A 747 30.24 0.75 13.17
N ASN A 748 29.14 -0.01 13.17
CA ASN A 748 28.86 -1.08 14.13
C ASN A 748 29.24 -2.46 13.58
N GLN A 749 30.55 -2.69 13.45
CA GLN A 749 31.11 -3.90 12.83
C GLN A 749 30.75 -5.20 13.57
N SER A 750 30.60 -5.16 14.90
CA SER A 750 30.19 -6.34 15.67
C SER A 750 28.78 -6.79 15.30
N LEU A 751 27.86 -5.83 15.19
CA LEU A 751 26.47 -6.11 14.84
C LEU A 751 26.36 -6.54 13.37
N ALA A 752 27.11 -5.87 12.48
CA ALA A 752 27.18 -6.26 11.07
C ALA A 752 27.61 -7.72 10.89
N LYS A 753 28.68 -8.13 11.59
CA LYS A 753 29.16 -9.52 11.56
C LYS A 753 28.14 -10.51 12.10
N GLY A 754 27.45 -10.17 13.19
CA GLY A 754 26.38 -11.01 13.76
C GLY A 754 25.27 -11.29 12.74
N TYR A 755 24.72 -10.21 12.15
CA TYR A 755 23.68 -10.33 11.14
C TYR A 755 24.13 -11.10 9.89
N SER A 756 25.37 -10.89 9.41
CA SER A 756 25.90 -11.66 8.28
C SER A 756 26.05 -13.15 8.58
N GLN A 757 26.46 -13.50 9.81
CA GLN A 757 26.56 -14.90 10.23
C GLN A 757 25.19 -15.57 10.29
N ASP A 758 24.20 -14.88 10.86
CA ASP A 758 22.84 -15.38 10.93
C ASP A 758 22.25 -15.55 9.51
N ALA A 759 22.47 -14.59 8.61
CA ALA A 759 22.05 -14.69 7.22
C ALA A 759 22.66 -15.93 6.55
N ALA A 760 23.94 -16.21 6.77
CA ALA A 760 24.61 -17.39 6.22
C ALA A 760 24.01 -18.69 6.78
N ASN A 761 23.67 -18.74 8.08
CA ASN A 761 23.02 -19.88 8.70
C ASN A 761 21.63 -20.14 8.10
N VAL A 762 20.81 -19.10 7.94
CA VAL A 762 19.46 -19.23 7.38
C VAL A 762 19.48 -19.69 5.92
N ARG A 763 20.44 -19.21 5.10
CA ARG A 763 20.62 -19.74 3.73
C ARG A 763 20.87 -21.25 3.72
N GLN A 764 21.69 -21.75 4.64
CA GLN A 764 21.94 -23.19 4.77
C GLN A 764 20.69 -23.96 5.20
N ILE A 765 19.86 -23.37 6.08
CA ILE A 765 18.57 -23.95 6.47
C ILE A 765 17.64 -24.04 5.25
N ILE A 766 17.51 -22.97 4.46
CA ILE A 766 16.69 -22.97 3.23
C ILE A 766 17.14 -24.09 2.28
N ASP A 767 18.43 -24.17 1.96
CA ASP A 767 18.94 -25.18 1.02
C ASP A 767 18.80 -26.61 1.53
N ARG A 768 18.90 -26.83 2.84
CA ARG A 768 18.88 -28.16 3.45
C ARG A 768 17.46 -28.64 3.74
N GLU A 769 16.65 -27.81 4.38
CA GLU A 769 15.37 -28.21 4.97
C GLU A 769 14.20 -28.00 4.03
N PHE A 770 14.18 -26.89 3.28
CA PHE A 770 13.08 -26.59 2.36
C PHE A 770 13.19 -27.31 1.02
N TRP A 771 14.32 -27.95 0.70
CA TRP A 771 14.50 -28.63 -0.58
C TRP A 771 13.94 -30.06 -0.58
N ASP A 772 12.96 -30.33 -1.43
CA ASP A 772 12.51 -31.69 -1.74
C ASP A 772 13.48 -32.33 -2.74
N THR A 773 14.29 -33.28 -2.27
CA THR A 773 15.23 -34.00 -3.16
C THR A 773 14.56 -34.87 -4.22
N LYS A 774 13.32 -35.33 -3.97
CA LYS A 774 12.62 -36.25 -4.88
C LYS A 774 11.86 -35.47 -5.96
N GLY A 775 11.12 -34.44 -5.55
CA GLY A 775 10.42 -33.54 -6.46
C GLY A 775 11.31 -32.50 -7.13
N GLU A 776 12.48 -32.23 -6.54
CA GLU A 776 13.46 -31.26 -7.01
C GLU A 776 12.92 -29.82 -7.09
N TYR A 777 12.15 -29.45 -6.05
CA TYR A 777 11.62 -28.11 -5.82
C TYR A 777 11.73 -27.75 -4.33
N PHE A 778 11.40 -26.50 -4.00
CA PHE A 778 11.33 -26.05 -2.61
C PHE A 778 9.91 -26.15 -2.05
N TYR A 779 9.76 -26.76 -0.87
CA TYR A 779 8.53 -26.76 -0.09
C TYR A 779 8.05 -25.33 0.19
N ASN A 780 6.74 -25.12 0.18
CA ASN A 780 6.16 -23.80 0.43
C ASN A 780 6.37 -23.31 1.87
N GLY A 781 6.35 -24.22 2.85
CA GLY A 781 6.42 -23.86 4.25
C GLY A 781 6.77 -25.02 5.18
N LYS A 782 7.41 -24.69 6.30
CA LYS A 782 7.64 -25.58 7.44
C LYS A 782 6.47 -25.44 8.41
N MET A 783 5.93 -26.55 8.87
CA MET A 783 4.81 -26.64 9.81
C MET A 783 5.32 -26.66 11.25
N ARG A 784 4.43 -26.40 12.23
CA ARG A 784 4.80 -26.31 13.65
C ARG A 784 5.33 -27.62 14.25
N ASP A 785 4.95 -28.75 13.67
CA ASP A 785 5.44 -30.08 14.07
C ASP A 785 6.77 -30.47 13.38
N GLY A 786 7.33 -29.57 12.56
CA GLY A 786 8.54 -29.79 11.79
C GLY A 786 8.31 -30.49 10.44
N SER A 787 7.08 -30.88 10.10
CA SER A 787 6.75 -31.37 8.76
C SER A 787 6.76 -30.23 7.72
N PHE A 788 6.74 -30.56 6.43
CA PHE A 788 6.76 -29.57 5.35
C PHE A 788 5.51 -29.65 4.47
N MET A 789 5.00 -28.47 4.11
CA MET A 789 3.95 -28.29 3.12
C MET A 789 4.50 -28.67 1.74
N GLN A 790 3.99 -29.77 1.20
CA GLN A 790 4.52 -30.46 0.02
C GLN A 790 4.24 -29.71 -1.31
N GLU A 791 3.49 -28.63 -1.30
CA GLU A 791 3.20 -27.90 -2.54
C GLU A 791 4.42 -27.13 -3.05
N GLU A 792 4.76 -27.35 -4.33
CA GLU A 792 5.61 -26.42 -5.09
C GLU A 792 4.79 -25.15 -5.36
N THR A 793 5.39 -24.00 -5.06
CA THR A 793 4.78 -22.69 -5.35
C THR A 793 5.81 -21.76 -5.96
N MET A 794 5.30 -20.79 -6.73
CA MET A 794 6.14 -19.71 -7.26
C MET A 794 6.74 -18.81 -6.17
N LEU A 795 6.30 -18.91 -4.90
CA LEU A 795 6.83 -18.09 -3.80
C LEU A 795 8.31 -18.36 -3.51
N SER A 796 8.82 -19.52 -3.92
CA SER A 796 10.26 -19.83 -3.92
C SER A 796 11.08 -18.93 -4.87
N SER A 797 10.45 -18.15 -5.75
CA SER A 797 11.12 -17.11 -6.55
C SER A 797 11.67 -15.95 -5.69
N VAL A 798 11.01 -15.60 -4.58
CA VAL A 798 11.42 -14.50 -3.70
C VAL A 798 12.77 -14.75 -3.01
N PRO A 799 13.01 -15.89 -2.32
CA PRO A 799 14.33 -16.19 -1.78
C PRO A 799 15.40 -16.29 -2.87
N ILE A 800 15.08 -16.74 -4.09
CA ILE A 800 16.03 -16.75 -5.20
C ILE A 800 16.41 -15.32 -5.61
N TYR A 801 15.43 -14.43 -5.77
CA TYR A 801 15.66 -13.02 -6.09
C TYR A 801 16.52 -12.32 -5.02
N PHE A 802 16.24 -12.58 -3.74
CA PHE A 802 17.00 -12.03 -2.61
C PHE A 802 18.37 -12.70 -2.37
N ASN A 803 18.79 -13.67 -3.18
CA ASN A 803 20.01 -14.48 -2.97
C ASN A 803 20.03 -15.21 -1.60
N ALA A 804 18.86 -15.66 -1.15
CA ALA A 804 18.68 -16.47 0.05
C ALA A 804 18.83 -17.98 -0.21
N VAL A 805 18.83 -18.40 -1.49
CA VAL A 805 19.21 -19.76 -1.92
C VAL A 805 20.70 -19.75 -2.26
N ALA A 806 21.54 -20.49 -1.52
CA ALA A 806 22.98 -20.49 -1.73
C ALA A 806 23.42 -21.50 -2.81
N ASP A 807 22.63 -22.54 -3.08
CA ASP A 807 22.87 -23.49 -4.18
C ASP A 807 22.32 -22.96 -5.52
N PRO A 808 23.20 -22.53 -6.46
CA PRO A 808 22.76 -21.97 -7.74
C PRO A 808 22.09 -23.02 -8.65
N ALA A 809 22.38 -24.32 -8.47
CA ALA A 809 21.76 -25.37 -9.27
C ALA A 809 20.29 -25.57 -8.88
N LYS A 810 19.99 -25.53 -7.57
CA LYS A 810 18.60 -25.56 -7.07
C LYS A 810 17.82 -24.34 -7.56
N ALA A 811 18.38 -23.14 -7.43
CA ALA A 811 17.76 -21.92 -7.92
C ALA A 811 17.46 -21.96 -9.43
N ALA A 812 18.44 -22.40 -10.24
CA ALA A 812 18.27 -22.53 -11.69
C ALA A 812 17.21 -23.58 -12.06
N LYS A 813 17.11 -24.67 -11.29
CA LYS A 813 16.12 -25.72 -11.49
C LYS A 813 14.70 -25.26 -11.18
N THR A 814 14.50 -24.61 -10.02
CA THR A 814 13.21 -24.04 -9.63
C THR A 814 12.75 -22.98 -10.62
N THR A 815 13.59 -22.01 -10.98
CA THR A 815 13.18 -20.97 -11.95
C THR A 815 12.86 -21.50 -13.34
N ALA A 816 13.48 -22.61 -13.76
CA ALA A 816 13.15 -23.23 -15.05
C ALA A 816 11.72 -23.78 -15.09
N SER A 817 11.16 -24.25 -13.97
CA SER A 817 9.81 -24.84 -13.94
C SER A 817 8.70 -23.80 -14.19
N PHE A 818 8.91 -22.54 -13.81
CA PHE A 818 7.91 -21.47 -13.92
C PHE A 818 7.58 -21.06 -15.36
N SER A 819 8.47 -21.33 -16.32
CA SER A 819 8.24 -21.05 -17.74
C SER A 819 7.22 -21.98 -18.42
N ARG A 820 6.87 -23.09 -17.76
CA ARG A 820 5.94 -24.11 -18.28
C ARG A 820 4.50 -23.62 -18.25
N ASN A 821 3.68 -24.07 -19.20
CA ASN A 821 2.24 -23.73 -19.32
C ASN A 821 1.40 -24.11 -18.10
N ASP A 822 1.94 -25.00 -17.27
CA ASP A 822 1.34 -25.38 -16.00
C ASP A 822 1.28 -24.20 -15.02
N TYR A 823 2.35 -23.39 -14.97
CA TYR A 823 2.42 -22.14 -14.19
C TYR A 823 2.08 -20.91 -15.03
N ALA A 824 2.76 -20.76 -16.18
CA ALA A 824 2.69 -19.60 -17.04
C ALA A 824 1.49 -19.67 -17.97
N THR A 825 0.57 -18.73 -17.80
CA THR A 825 -0.52 -18.47 -18.74
C THR A 825 -0.05 -17.52 -19.85
N ASP A 826 -0.89 -17.30 -20.85
CA ASP A 826 -0.67 -16.25 -21.86
C ASP A 826 -0.72 -14.82 -21.27
N TRP A 827 -1.13 -14.65 -20.02
CA TRP A 827 -1.28 -13.36 -19.33
C TRP A 827 -0.59 -13.28 -17.96
N GLY A 828 0.27 -14.23 -17.60
CA GLY A 828 1.07 -14.19 -16.36
C GLY A 828 1.04 -15.48 -15.55
N LEU A 829 1.53 -15.42 -14.30
CA LEU A 829 1.85 -16.58 -13.47
C LEU A 829 0.78 -16.87 -12.43
N ARG A 830 0.41 -18.15 -12.36
CA ARG A 830 -0.36 -18.72 -11.24
C ARG A 830 0.55 -18.96 -10.04
N ILE A 831 -0.05 -18.97 -8.84
CA ILE A 831 0.68 -19.34 -7.62
C ILE A 831 1.04 -20.83 -7.55
N LEU A 832 0.13 -21.67 -8.06
CA LEU A 832 0.22 -23.12 -8.14
C LEU A 832 0.17 -23.58 -9.59
N PRO A 833 0.78 -24.72 -9.93
CA PRO A 833 0.63 -25.32 -11.25
C PRO A 833 -0.83 -25.75 -11.46
N GLU A 834 -1.32 -25.65 -12.70
CA GLU A 834 -2.67 -26.11 -13.11
C GLU A 834 -2.89 -27.60 -12.81
N SER A 835 -1.83 -28.40 -12.78
CA SER A 835 -1.83 -29.82 -12.43
C SER A 835 -1.99 -30.12 -10.94
N SER A 836 -1.90 -29.13 -10.05
CA SER A 836 -2.08 -29.34 -8.61
C SER A 836 -3.54 -29.66 -8.26
N ASP A 837 -3.77 -30.66 -7.40
CA ASP A 837 -5.10 -30.97 -6.87
C ASP A 837 -5.73 -29.81 -6.06
N LYS A 838 -4.89 -28.87 -5.59
CA LYS A 838 -5.31 -27.66 -4.87
C LYS A 838 -5.59 -26.48 -5.81
N PHE A 839 -5.33 -26.62 -7.11
CA PHE A 839 -5.52 -25.54 -8.06
C PHE A 839 -7.00 -25.16 -8.20
N ASN A 840 -7.29 -23.87 -8.01
CA ASN A 840 -8.59 -23.29 -8.31
C ASN A 840 -8.39 -21.92 -8.98
N PRO A 841 -8.80 -21.75 -10.26
CA PRO A 841 -8.53 -20.54 -11.02
C PRO A 841 -9.26 -19.29 -10.51
N LYS A 842 -10.20 -19.46 -9.57
CA LYS A 842 -10.94 -18.39 -8.89
C LYS A 842 -10.47 -18.12 -7.47
N ALA A 843 -9.47 -18.85 -6.96
CA ALA A 843 -9.01 -18.73 -5.59
C ALA A 843 -7.75 -17.86 -5.50
N TYR A 844 -7.78 -16.90 -4.59
CA TYR A 844 -6.75 -15.87 -4.39
C TYR A 844 -5.35 -16.49 -4.21
N HIS A 845 -5.19 -17.41 -3.26
CA HIS A 845 -3.95 -18.16 -3.00
C HIS A 845 -4.00 -19.63 -3.48
N ALA A 846 -4.75 -19.92 -4.55
CA ALA A 846 -4.74 -21.27 -5.11
C ALA A 846 -4.88 -21.37 -6.63
N GLY A 847 -4.90 -20.26 -7.37
CA GLY A 847 -4.88 -20.37 -8.84
C GLY A 847 -5.17 -19.11 -9.64
N MET A 848 -5.56 -18.00 -9.01
CA MET A 848 -5.54 -16.71 -9.70
C MET A 848 -4.12 -16.37 -10.20
N VAL A 849 -4.06 -15.63 -11.30
CA VAL A 849 -2.83 -15.04 -11.82
C VAL A 849 -2.65 -13.67 -11.20
N TRP A 850 -1.49 -13.41 -10.62
CA TRP A 850 -1.18 -12.12 -10.00
C TRP A 850 0.00 -11.50 -10.74
N PRO A 851 -0.09 -10.22 -11.18
CA PRO A 851 1.07 -9.53 -11.70
C PRO A 851 2.26 -9.47 -10.73
N LEU A 852 2.03 -9.55 -9.40
CA LEU A 852 3.08 -9.66 -8.40
C LEU A 852 3.91 -10.90 -8.63
N PHE A 853 3.21 -12.01 -8.83
CA PHE A 853 3.81 -13.33 -8.94
C PHE A 853 4.62 -13.43 -10.22
N SER A 854 4.06 -12.92 -11.31
CA SER A 854 4.80 -12.72 -12.56
C SER A 854 6.06 -11.88 -12.37
N GLY A 855 6.00 -10.81 -11.57
CA GLY A 855 7.15 -9.95 -11.27
C GLY A 855 8.23 -10.63 -10.44
N PHE A 856 7.85 -11.33 -9.35
CA PHE A 856 8.78 -12.09 -8.51
C PHE A 856 9.48 -13.20 -9.30
N VAL A 857 8.72 -13.94 -10.11
CA VAL A 857 9.27 -14.96 -11.00
C VAL A 857 10.22 -14.34 -12.01
N ALA A 858 9.83 -13.25 -12.67
CA ALA A 858 10.69 -12.57 -13.64
C ALA A 858 12.03 -12.12 -13.00
N LEU A 859 11.99 -11.53 -11.80
CA LEU A 859 13.18 -11.13 -11.06
C LEU A 859 14.10 -12.33 -10.75
N ALA A 860 13.52 -13.45 -10.30
CA ALA A 860 14.27 -14.68 -10.03
C ALA A 860 14.87 -15.29 -11.32
N GLU A 861 14.10 -15.30 -12.42
CA GLU A 861 14.55 -15.77 -13.73
C GLU A 861 15.72 -14.93 -14.27
N TYR A 862 15.66 -13.59 -14.13
CA TYR A 862 16.81 -12.73 -14.44
C TYR A 862 18.03 -13.05 -13.58
N LYS A 863 17.85 -13.35 -12.28
CA LYS A 863 18.96 -13.73 -11.38
C LYS A 863 19.62 -15.06 -11.76
N THR A 864 18.84 -16.04 -12.23
CA THR A 864 19.35 -17.38 -12.59
C THR A 864 19.77 -17.49 -14.05
N GLY A 865 19.53 -16.46 -14.86
CA GLY A 865 19.94 -16.38 -16.26
C GLY A 865 18.94 -16.98 -17.25
N LYS A 866 17.67 -17.05 -16.86
CA LYS A 866 16.48 -17.39 -17.67
C LYS A 866 15.85 -16.12 -18.25
N TYR A 867 16.60 -15.42 -19.09
CA TYR A 867 16.24 -14.10 -19.58
C TYR A 867 15.02 -14.10 -20.52
N VAL A 868 14.80 -15.18 -21.27
CA VAL A 868 13.71 -15.29 -22.25
C VAL A 868 12.36 -15.37 -21.55
N SER A 869 12.22 -16.22 -20.53
CA SER A 869 11.00 -16.30 -19.73
C SER A 869 10.84 -15.09 -18.83
N GLY A 870 11.92 -14.58 -18.23
CA GLY A 870 11.90 -13.35 -17.43
C GLY A 870 11.36 -12.14 -18.20
N PHE A 871 11.77 -11.98 -19.46
CA PHE A 871 11.22 -10.94 -20.34
C PHE A 871 9.77 -11.20 -20.71
N THR A 872 9.39 -12.46 -20.97
CA THR A 872 8.01 -12.85 -21.30
C THR A 872 7.05 -12.53 -20.16
N HIS A 873 7.40 -12.88 -18.92
CA HIS A 873 6.58 -12.61 -17.74
C HIS A 873 6.51 -11.11 -17.41
N THR A 874 7.60 -10.37 -17.65
CA THR A 874 7.58 -8.90 -17.58
C THR A 874 6.58 -8.31 -18.59
N MET A 875 6.58 -8.82 -19.83
CA MET A 875 5.65 -8.38 -20.88
C MET A 875 4.20 -8.77 -20.60
N ASN A 876 3.95 -9.91 -19.94
CA ASN A 876 2.59 -10.30 -19.55
C ASN A 876 1.96 -9.26 -18.62
N ASN A 877 2.70 -8.76 -17.64
CA ASN A 877 2.27 -7.67 -16.78
C ASN A 877 2.13 -6.36 -17.56
N LEU A 878 3.17 -6.03 -18.35
CA LEU A 878 3.26 -4.76 -19.06
C LEU A 878 2.07 -4.53 -19.98
N LEU A 879 1.60 -5.58 -20.68
CA LEU A 879 0.52 -5.47 -21.68
C LEU A 879 -0.89 -5.31 -21.08
N LEU A 880 -1.07 -5.45 -19.76
CA LEU A 880 -2.39 -5.32 -19.12
C LEU A 880 -3.02 -3.93 -19.30
N TYR A 881 -2.20 -2.89 -19.51
CA TYR A 881 -2.65 -1.51 -19.72
C TYR A 881 -3.64 -1.32 -20.88
N GLN A 882 -3.76 -2.30 -21.78
CA GLN A 882 -4.53 -2.19 -23.03
C GLN A 882 -6.01 -2.60 -22.92
N HIS A 883 -6.42 -3.38 -21.93
CA HIS A 883 -7.68 -4.15 -22.05
C HIS A 883 -8.81 -3.79 -21.06
N TYR A 884 -8.52 -3.55 -19.79
CA TYR A 884 -9.54 -3.39 -18.73
C TYR A 884 -9.50 -1.97 -18.16
N GLY A 885 -8.95 -1.78 -16.95
CA GLY A 885 -8.64 -0.46 -16.40
C GLY A 885 -7.54 0.22 -17.23
N LEU A 886 -7.92 0.82 -18.37
CA LEU A 886 -6.98 1.37 -19.36
C LEU A 886 -5.85 2.19 -18.73
N GLY A 887 -4.64 1.87 -19.16
CA GLY A 887 -3.41 2.47 -18.65
C GLY A 887 -2.94 1.89 -17.32
N SER A 888 -3.49 0.78 -16.83
CA SER A 888 -3.20 0.20 -15.51
C SER A 888 -3.08 -1.32 -15.56
N ALA A 889 -2.42 -1.90 -14.56
CA ALA A 889 -2.35 -3.33 -14.31
C ALA A 889 -3.39 -3.75 -13.26
N GLU A 890 -4.10 -4.85 -13.56
CA GLU A 890 -5.14 -5.40 -12.68
C GLU A 890 -4.54 -5.97 -11.38
N GLU A 891 -5.34 -6.05 -10.31
CA GLU A 891 -4.91 -6.71 -9.06
C GLU A 891 -4.65 -8.20 -9.30
N THR A 892 -5.68 -8.94 -9.72
CA THR A 892 -5.56 -10.35 -10.08
C THR A 892 -6.43 -10.68 -11.29
N LEU A 893 -6.03 -11.72 -12.00
CA LEU A 893 -6.68 -12.26 -13.17
C LEU A 893 -7.10 -13.71 -12.88
N HIS A 894 -8.14 -14.18 -13.57
CA HIS A 894 -8.57 -15.56 -13.45
C HIS A 894 -7.50 -16.54 -13.99
N GLY A 895 -7.34 -17.68 -13.32
CA GLY A 895 -6.26 -18.64 -13.60
C GLY A 895 -6.36 -19.39 -14.93
N SER A 896 -7.55 -19.46 -15.53
CA SER A 896 -7.80 -20.25 -16.74
C SER A 896 -8.43 -19.45 -17.89
N GLU A 897 -8.80 -18.20 -17.64
CA GLU A 897 -9.48 -17.33 -18.60
C GLU A 897 -8.95 -15.91 -18.42
N TYR A 898 -8.67 -15.20 -19.50
CA TYR A 898 -8.16 -13.84 -19.42
C TYR A 898 -9.30 -12.88 -19.04
N LYS A 899 -9.46 -12.62 -17.75
CA LYS A 899 -10.39 -11.63 -17.18
C LYS A 899 -9.99 -11.23 -15.75
N PRO A 900 -10.35 -10.02 -15.27
CA PRO A 900 -10.13 -9.61 -13.90
C PRO A 900 -10.86 -10.53 -12.90
N ALA A 901 -10.23 -10.78 -11.76
CA ALA A 901 -10.77 -11.59 -10.67
C ALA A 901 -10.57 -10.96 -9.28
N GLY A 902 -9.90 -9.81 -9.21
CA GLY A 902 -9.58 -9.10 -7.97
C GLY A 902 -10.75 -8.35 -7.34
N VAL A 903 -10.51 -7.89 -6.11
CA VAL A 903 -11.39 -7.00 -5.33
C VAL A 903 -11.20 -5.56 -5.80
N CYS A 904 -9.95 -5.16 -6.00
CA CYS A 904 -9.54 -3.92 -6.61
C CYS A 904 -9.46 -4.08 -8.13
N TYR A 905 -9.69 -2.98 -8.84
CA TYR A 905 -9.44 -2.93 -10.28
C TYR A 905 -7.96 -2.64 -10.57
N GLN A 906 -7.32 -1.83 -9.73
CA GLN A 906 -5.93 -1.41 -9.89
C GLN A 906 -5.19 -1.65 -8.58
N GLN A 907 -3.92 -2.05 -8.66
CA GLN A 907 -3.11 -2.37 -7.49
C GLN A 907 -1.67 -1.88 -7.68
N GLY A 908 -1.14 -1.17 -6.69
CA GLY A 908 0.17 -0.50 -6.76
C GLY A 908 1.31 -1.48 -6.99
N TRP A 909 1.30 -2.63 -6.30
CA TRP A 909 2.31 -3.64 -6.54
C TRP A 909 2.26 -4.20 -7.97
N SER A 910 1.07 -4.29 -8.59
CA SER A 910 0.94 -4.79 -9.97
C SER A 910 1.67 -3.88 -10.94
N GLU A 911 1.50 -2.56 -10.76
CA GLU A 911 2.20 -1.56 -11.57
C GLU A 911 3.71 -1.63 -11.37
N THR A 912 4.15 -1.69 -10.11
CA THR A 912 5.59 -1.75 -9.82
C THR A 912 6.27 -3.03 -10.28
N MET A 913 5.51 -4.12 -10.44
CA MET A 913 6.00 -5.40 -10.97
C MET A 913 6.03 -5.47 -12.50
N VAL A 914 5.75 -4.35 -13.17
CA VAL A 914 6.24 -4.05 -14.53
C VAL A 914 7.63 -3.41 -14.45
N LEU A 915 7.83 -2.49 -13.50
CA LEU A 915 9.02 -1.64 -13.40
C LEU A 915 10.21 -2.39 -12.79
N GLN A 916 10.06 -3.04 -11.65
CA GLN A 916 11.18 -3.65 -10.92
C GLN A 916 11.90 -4.74 -11.73
N PRO A 917 11.21 -5.67 -12.43
CA PRO A 917 11.89 -6.62 -13.32
C PRO A 917 12.65 -5.95 -14.46
N VAL A 918 12.17 -4.83 -14.99
CA VAL A 918 12.91 -4.04 -16.01
C VAL A 918 14.18 -3.44 -15.40
N LEU A 919 14.09 -2.83 -14.23
CA LEU A 919 15.18 -2.07 -13.60
C LEU A 919 16.25 -2.98 -12.98
N GLU A 920 15.85 -3.94 -12.17
CA GLU A 920 16.77 -4.80 -11.41
C GLU A 920 17.05 -6.13 -12.11
N GLY A 921 16.16 -6.57 -13.00
CA GLY A 921 16.31 -7.79 -13.80
C GLY A 921 16.95 -7.50 -15.16
N MET A 922 16.19 -6.90 -16.09
CA MET A 922 16.61 -6.68 -17.48
C MET A 922 17.80 -5.74 -17.59
N LEU A 923 17.83 -4.62 -16.86
CA LEU A 923 19.00 -3.73 -16.81
C LEU A 923 20.07 -4.25 -15.83
N GLY A 924 19.67 -5.05 -14.83
CA GLY A 924 20.59 -5.55 -13.81
C GLY A 924 21.19 -4.45 -12.95
N LEU A 925 20.43 -3.38 -12.66
CA LEU A 925 20.90 -2.26 -11.85
C LEU A 925 21.03 -2.67 -10.38
N ALA A 926 22.20 -2.41 -9.80
CA ALA A 926 22.42 -2.51 -8.36
C ALA A 926 23.43 -1.43 -7.93
N PRO A 927 22.96 -0.22 -7.57
CA PRO A 927 23.83 0.84 -7.08
C PRO A 927 24.23 0.64 -5.63
N ASP A 928 25.37 1.20 -5.28
CA ASP A 928 25.81 1.45 -3.91
C ASP A 928 26.39 2.88 -3.86
N ALA A 929 25.51 3.83 -3.56
CA ALA A 929 25.81 5.26 -3.56
C ALA A 929 26.91 5.62 -2.54
N LEU A 930 26.97 4.93 -1.40
CA LEU A 930 28.01 5.16 -0.39
C LEU A 930 29.38 4.66 -0.85
N ALA A 931 29.41 3.55 -1.60
CA ALA A 931 30.62 3.05 -2.24
C ALA A 931 30.94 3.74 -3.58
N ASN A 932 30.13 4.72 -4.01
CA ASN A 932 30.29 5.45 -5.27
C ASN A 932 30.43 4.52 -6.50
N GLN A 933 29.60 3.47 -6.53
CA GLN A 933 29.62 2.47 -7.59
C GLN A 933 28.22 2.04 -8.01
N ILE A 934 28.10 1.53 -9.23
CA ILE A 934 26.87 0.92 -9.75
C ILE A 934 27.18 -0.30 -10.59
N ALA A 935 26.46 -1.40 -10.34
CA ALA A 935 26.44 -2.54 -11.24
C ALA A 935 25.40 -2.34 -12.34
N PHE A 936 25.78 -2.69 -13.57
CA PHE A 936 24.91 -2.68 -14.74
C PHE A 936 25.15 -3.96 -15.57
N SER A 937 24.12 -4.79 -15.69
CA SER A 937 24.21 -6.13 -16.32
C SER A 937 23.09 -6.34 -17.34
N PRO A 938 23.08 -5.58 -18.46
CA PRO A 938 21.93 -5.52 -19.36
C PRO A 938 21.68 -6.83 -20.13
N ARG A 939 20.39 -7.17 -20.27
CA ARG A 939 19.84 -8.39 -20.92
C ARG A 939 18.65 -8.06 -21.82
N PHE A 940 18.92 -7.26 -22.85
CA PHE A 940 17.91 -6.89 -23.84
C PHE A 940 17.62 -8.04 -24.81
N PRO A 941 16.36 -8.22 -25.27
CA PRO A 941 16.02 -9.13 -26.36
C PRO A 941 16.99 -9.02 -27.53
N TRP A 942 17.39 -10.16 -28.10
CA TRP A 942 18.51 -10.20 -29.04
C TRP A 942 18.29 -9.34 -30.31
N HIS A 943 17.04 -9.20 -30.73
CA HIS A 943 16.63 -8.43 -31.90
C HIS A 943 16.51 -6.91 -31.65
N TRP A 944 16.69 -6.43 -30.42
CA TRP A 944 16.73 -5.00 -30.13
C TRP A 944 18.12 -4.45 -30.47
N ASN A 945 18.20 -3.74 -31.59
CA ASN A 945 19.45 -3.18 -32.10
C ASN A 945 19.82 -1.84 -31.46
N GLU A 946 18.88 -1.18 -30.79
CA GLU A 946 19.09 0.09 -30.11
C GLU A 946 18.25 0.18 -28.84
N VAL A 947 18.85 0.53 -27.71
CA VAL A 947 18.13 0.81 -26.45
C VAL A 947 18.75 2.01 -25.77
N GLN A 948 17.93 3.01 -25.46
CA GLN A 948 18.32 4.17 -24.66
C GLN A 948 17.80 4.01 -23.24
N VAL A 949 18.68 4.17 -22.25
CA VAL A 949 18.31 4.24 -20.84
C VAL A 949 18.71 5.61 -20.31
N ASP A 950 17.72 6.41 -19.95
CA ASP A 950 17.90 7.77 -19.45
C ASP A 950 17.66 7.83 -17.94
N ASN A 951 18.32 8.80 -17.28
CA ASN A 951 18.10 9.15 -15.88
C ASN A 951 18.35 8.04 -14.87
N ILE A 952 19.39 7.24 -15.09
CA ILE A 952 19.91 6.32 -14.07
C ILE A 952 20.42 7.18 -12.90
N GLN A 953 19.75 7.08 -11.74
CA GLN A 953 19.99 7.93 -10.57
C GLN A 953 20.42 7.10 -9.37
N PHE A 954 21.48 7.54 -8.70
CA PHE A 954 21.91 7.03 -7.40
C PHE A 954 22.87 8.05 -6.76
N GLY A 955 22.75 8.26 -5.45
CA GLY A 955 23.48 9.32 -4.74
C GLY A 955 23.27 10.68 -5.40
N GLU A 956 24.37 11.36 -5.71
CA GLU A 956 24.37 12.64 -6.45
C GLU A 956 24.45 12.43 -7.98
N HIS A 957 24.56 11.18 -8.45
CA HIS A 957 24.85 10.85 -9.84
C HIS A 957 23.58 10.74 -10.69
N ARG A 958 23.69 11.23 -11.94
CA ARG A 958 22.71 11.01 -13.01
C ARG A 958 23.41 10.65 -14.31
N ALA A 959 23.17 9.45 -14.81
CA ALA A 959 23.78 8.93 -16.03
C ALA A 959 22.72 8.47 -17.04
N SER A 960 23.15 8.28 -18.28
CA SER A 960 22.38 7.64 -19.35
C SER A 960 23.28 6.73 -20.17
N VAL A 961 22.70 5.75 -20.85
CA VAL A 961 23.44 4.85 -21.75
C VAL A 961 22.63 4.58 -23.01
N LEU A 962 23.29 4.71 -24.17
CA LEU A 962 22.79 4.25 -25.46
C LEU A 962 23.47 2.93 -25.80
N MET A 963 22.71 1.85 -25.93
CA MET A 963 23.18 0.58 -26.47
C MET A 963 22.87 0.53 -27.96
N GLN A 964 23.84 0.15 -28.80
CA GLN A 964 23.66 -0.16 -30.20
C GLN A 964 24.28 -1.51 -30.54
N ARG A 965 23.56 -2.37 -31.26
CA ARG A 965 23.97 -3.74 -31.58
C ARG A 965 23.91 -4.01 -33.07
N THR A 966 24.93 -4.69 -33.57
CA THR A 966 25.02 -5.28 -34.90
C THR A 966 25.38 -6.77 -34.79
N ALA A 967 25.51 -7.46 -35.93
CA ALA A 967 25.96 -8.85 -35.93
C ALA A 967 27.41 -9.03 -35.45
N THR A 968 28.24 -7.97 -35.52
CA THR A 968 29.68 -8.04 -35.26
C THR A 968 30.15 -7.15 -34.09
N SER A 969 29.28 -6.31 -33.54
CA SER A 969 29.62 -5.42 -32.43
C SER A 969 28.41 -5.07 -31.57
N THR A 970 28.62 -4.93 -30.26
CA THR A 970 27.67 -4.27 -29.35
C THR A 970 28.38 -3.11 -28.65
N LYS A 971 27.85 -1.90 -28.81
CA LYS A 971 28.40 -0.65 -28.28
C LYS A 971 27.48 -0.08 -27.21
N TYR A 972 28.06 0.42 -26.13
CA TYR A 972 27.40 1.13 -25.05
C TYR A 972 28.05 2.50 -24.87
N ASP A 973 27.32 3.56 -25.17
CA ASP A 973 27.75 4.95 -25.00
C ASP A 973 27.13 5.52 -23.72
N PHE A 974 27.91 5.54 -22.64
CA PHE A 974 27.55 6.15 -21.38
C PHE A 974 27.75 7.66 -21.48
N LYS A 975 26.73 8.42 -21.08
CA LYS A 975 26.82 9.87 -20.87
C LYS A 975 26.57 10.19 -19.41
N TYR A 976 27.52 10.92 -18.86
CA TYR A 976 27.49 11.41 -17.49
C TYR A 976 27.83 12.89 -17.52
N LYS A 977 27.04 13.72 -16.84
CA LYS A 977 27.41 15.12 -16.67
C LYS A 977 28.50 15.15 -15.59
N PRO A 978 29.73 15.61 -15.92
CA PRO A 978 30.84 15.55 -14.96
C PRO A 978 30.50 16.32 -13.69
N ASP A 979 30.60 15.65 -12.55
CA ASP A 979 30.96 16.26 -11.28
C ASP A 979 32.43 15.93 -10.98
N ASP A 980 33.03 16.58 -9.99
CA ASP A 980 34.45 16.40 -9.65
C ASP A 980 34.77 14.98 -9.13
N LYS A 981 33.75 14.16 -8.86
CA LYS A 981 33.89 12.83 -8.27
C LYS A 981 33.87 11.74 -9.34
N GLY A 982 32.84 11.61 -10.18
CA GLY A 982 32.60 10.42 -11.02
C GLY A 982 32.30 9.16 -10.19
N PHE A 983 32.01 8.02 -10.84
CA PHE A 983 31.65 6.76 -10.16
C PHE A 983 32.26 5.52 -10.84
N ASP A 984 32.28 4.39 -10.13
CA ASP A 984 32.76 3.10 -10.66
C ASP A 984 31.62 2.26 -11.23
N LEU A 985 31.74 1.86 -12.50
CA LEU A 985 30.80 1.00 -13.18
C LEU A 985 31.26 -0.46 -13.15
N ILE A 986 30.52 -1.31 -12.45
CA ILE A 986 30.67 -2.78 -12.50
C ILE A 986 29.85 -3.29 -13.68
N PHE A 987 30.49 -3.37 -14.86
CA PHE A 987 29.80 -3.68 -16.11
C PHE A 987 29.86 -5.16 -16.46
N SER A 988 28.69 -5.80 -16.59
CA SER A 988 28.61 -7.23 -16.92
C SER A 988 27.53 -7.60 -17.97
N PRO A 989 27.67 -7.12 -19.22
CA PRO A 989 26.66 -7.28 -20.27
C PRO A 989 26.56 -8.72 -20.79
N GLY A 990 25.39 -9.03 -21.37
CA GLY A 990 25.15 -10.27 -22.08
C GLY A 990 25.47 -10.25 -23.56
N VAL A 991 25.99 -11.37 -24.07
CA VAL A 991 26.08 -11.69 -25.50
C VAL A 991 25.41 -13.03 -25.82
N LEU A 992 25.15 -13.28 -27.10
CA LEU A 992 24.52 -14.51 -27.56
C LEU A 992 25.29 -15.76 -27.10
N PRO A 993 24.59 -16.85 -26.75
CA PRO A 993 25.21 -18.15 -26.60
C PRO A 993 26.09 -18.51 -27.80
N GLY A 994 27.33 -18.96 -27.54
CA GLY A 994 28.28 -19.36 -28.59
C GLY A 994 28.98 -18.22 -29.33
N ALA A 995 28.66 -16.95 -29.03
CA ALA A 995 29.36 -15.82 -29.62
C ALA A 995 30.84 -15.83 -29.21
N ARG A 996 31.74 -15.56 -30.15
CA ARG A 996 33.17 -15.46 -29.91
C ARG A 996 33.55 -13.99 -29.76
N ILE A 997 34.08 -13.62 -28.59
CA ILE A 997 34.52 -12.24 -28.33
C ILE A 997 35.95 -12.08 -28.82
N GLN A 998 36.14 -11.25 -29.84
CA GLN A 998 37.46 -10.95 -30.38
C GLN A 998 38.22 -9.99 -29.45
N LYS A 999 37.57 -8.91 -29.03
CA LYS A 999 38.12 -7.91 -28.10
C LYS A 999 37.01 -7.07 -27.49
N VAL A 1000 37.32 -6.44 -26.35
CA VAL A 1000 36.47 -5.43 -25.71
C VAL A 1000 37.27 -4.15 -25.59
N LEU A 1001 36.71 -3.03 -26.05
CA LEU A 1001 37.34 -1.72 -26.06
C LEU A 1001 36.62 -0.78 -25.08
N VAL A 1002 37.36 -0.05 -24.26
CA VAL A 1002 36.85 1.07 -23.46
C VAL A 1002 37.55 2.33 -23.94
N ASN A 1003 36.78 3.29 -24.48
CA ASN A 1003 37.29 4.51 -25.13
C ASN A 1003 38.38 4.21 -26.18
N GLY A 1004 38.16 3.16 -26.99
CA GLY A 1004 39.07 2.71 -28.04
C GLY A 1004 40.29 1.91 -27.57
N LYS A 1005 40.48 1.72 -26.25
CA LYS A 1005 41.57 0.91 -25.68
C LYS A 1005 41.09 -0.47 -25.29
N GLU A 1006 41.82 -1.50 -25.68
CA GLU A 1006 41.49 -2.88 -25.32
C GLU A 1006 41.62 -3.12 -23.81
N VAL A 1007 40.65 -3.81 -23.24
CA VAL A 1007 40.59 -4.15 -21.81
C VAL A 1007 40.44 -5.64 -21.60
N LYS A 1008 40.91 -6.13 -20.45
CA LYS A 1008 40.69 -7.52 -20.04
C LYS A 1008 39.25 -7.75 -19.61
N PHE A 1009 38.74 -8.92 -19.93
CA PHE A 1009 37.41 -9.37 -19.54
C PHE A 1009 37.44 -10.87 -19.21
N ALA A 1010 36.53 -11.30 -18.34
CA ALA A 1010 36.22 -12.69 -18.11
C ALA A 1010 34.90 -13.06 -18.79
N GLN A 1011 34.73 -14.34 -19.11
CA GLN A 1011 33.51 -14.88 -19.71
C GLN A 1011 32.93 -15.93 -18.75
N GLU A 1012 31.62 -15.87 -18.54
CA GLU A 1012 30.88 -16.88 -17.76
C GLU A 1012 29.67 -17.35 -18.58
N GLY A 1013 29.56 -18.67 -18.77
CA GLY A 1013 28.35 -19.25 -19.35
C GLY A 1013 27.17 -19.10 -18.39
N LYS A 1014 26.05 -18.58 -18.89
CA LYS A 1014 24.74 -18.59 -18.23
C LYS A 1014 23.79 -19.46 -19.06
N PRO A 1015 22.65 -19.91 -18.51
CA PRO A 1015 21.73 -20.80 -19.24
C PRO A 1015 21.35 -20.32 -20.64
N GLU A 1016 21.10 -19.02 -20.81
CA GLU A 1016 20.58 -18.44 -22.06
C GLU A 1016 21.51 -17.37 -22.66
N SER A 1017 22.77 -17.31 -22.23
CA SER A 1017 23.73 -16.32 -22.74
C SER A 1017 25.16 -16.62 -22.35
N MET A 1018 26.11 -15.87 -22.90
CA MET A 1018 27.42 -15.70 -22.29
C MET A 1018 27.52 -14.31 -21.63
N GLN A 1019 27.88 -14.27 -20.35
CA GLN A 1019 28.11 -13.03 -19.61
C GLN A 1019 29.56 -12.60 -19.72
N LEU A 1020 29.79 -11.33 -20.05
CA LEU A 1020 31.12 -10.73 -19.94
C LEU A 1020 31.24 -10.05 -18.58
N ARG A 1021 32.41 -10.15 -17.94
CA ARG A 1021 32.76 -9.39 -16.72
C ARG A 1021 34.00 -8.58 -16.99
N LEU A 1022 33.87 -7.26 -16.97
CA LEU A 1022 34.98 -6.33 -17.14
C LEU A 1022 35.55 -5.93 -15.77
N GLN A 1023 36.79 -5.44 -15.77
CA GLN A 1023 37.29 -4.70 -14.60
C GLN A 1023 36.45 -3.44 -14.39
N PRO A 1024 36.28 -2.95 -13.13
CA PRO A 1024 35.53 -1.73 -12.86
C PRO A 1024 35.97 -0.57 -13.75
N ILE A 1025 35.00 0.09 -14.40
CA ILE A 1025 35.26 1.19 -15.33
C ILE A 1025 34.95 2.50 -14.61
N ARG A 1026 35.94 3.39 -14.51
CA ARG A 1026 35.73 4.72 -13.95
C ARG A 1026 34.96 5.59 -14.94
N ILE A 1027 33.79 6.09 -14.54
CA ILE A 1027 32.96 7.01 -15.32
C ILE A 1027 33.11 8.43 -14.77
N THR A 1028 33.72 9.32 -15.55
CA THR A 1028 33.87 10.76 -15.23
C THR A 1028 33.25 11.67 -16.30
N GLY A 1029 32.67 11.09 -17.35
CA GLY A 1029 32.11 11.80 -18.48
C GLY A 1029 31.62 10.81 -19.54
N GLN A 1030 31.67 11.21 -20.81
CA GLN A 1030 31.32 10.31 -21.91
C GLN A 1030 32.30 9.13 -21.96
N THR A 1031 31.76 7.91 -21.92
CA THR A 1031 32.55 6.67 -21.98
C THR A 1031 31.89 5.68 -22.92
N THR A 1032 32.66 5.14 -23.86
CA THR A 1032 32.20 4.14 -24.82
C THR A 1032 32.80 2.78 -24.48
N VAL A 1033 31.94 1.78 -24.34
CA VAL A 1033 32.35 0.36 -24.28
C VAL A 1033 31.91 -0.33 -25.56
N GLU A 1034 32.84 -0.93 -26.30
CA GLU A 1034 32.55 -1.67 -27.53
C GLU A 1034 32.99 -3.13 -27.39
N ILE A 1035 32.08 -4.05 -27.66
CA ILE A 1035 32.30 -5.49 -27.64
C ILE A 1035 32.32 -5.96 -29.08
N VAL A 1036 33.50 -6.32 -29.60
CA VAL A 1036 33.66 -6.87 -30.94
C VAL A 1036 33.51 -8.39 -30.87
N GLN A 1037 32.56 -8.91 -31.63
CA GLN A 1037 32.12 -10.30 -31.52
C GLN A 1037 31.80 -10.91 -32.89
N GLU A 1038 31.71 -12.23 -32.93
CA GLU A 1038 31.25 -12.97 -34.11
C GLU A 1038 30.42 -14.19 -33.71
N GLY A 1039 29.52 -14.61 -34.60
CA GLY A 1039 28.67 -15.78 -34.38
C GLY A 1039 27.69 -15.63 -33.21
N GLY A 1040 27.19 -16.78 -32.75
CA GLY A 1040 26.21 -16.90 -31.69
C GLY A 1040 24.78 -17.04 -32.19
N ILE A 1041 23.97 -17.72 -31.38
CA ILE A 1041 22.56 -18.03 -31.65
C ILE A 1041 21.75 -17.95 -30.35
N GLY A 1042 20.52 -17.46 -30.44
CA GLY A 1042 19.60 -17.37 -29.31
C GLY A 1042 18.15 -17.19 -29.75
N VAL A 1043 17.23 -17.75 -28.97
CA VAL A 1043 15.79 -17.67 -29.22
C VAL A 1043 15.24 -16.32 -28.77
N LEU A 1044 14.27 -15.79 -29.51
CA LEU A 1044 13.59 -14.55 -29.13
C LEU A 1044 12.41 -14.86 -28.20
N PRO A 1045 12.13 -14.00 -27.19
CA PRO A 1045 10.95 -14.15 -26.34
C PRO A 1045 9.65 -14.27 -27.13
N LEU A 1046 8.81 -15.22 -26.75
CA LEU A 1046 7.52 -15.47 -27.38
C LEU A 1046 6.41 -14.76 -26.59
N ILE A 1047 6.00 -13.58 -27.06
CA ILE A 1047 5.00 -12.74 -26.39
C ILE A 1047 3.59 -13.05 -26.93
N ASN A 1048 2.80 -13.78 -26.13
CA ASN A 1048 1.39 -14.06 -26.45
C ASN A 1048 0.52 -12.82 -26.17
N LYS A 1049 -0.49 -12.58 -27.01
CA LYS A 1049 -1.42 -11.43 -26.92
C LYS A 1049 -2.87 -11.92 -26.80
N PRO A 1050 -3.32 -12.35 -25.61
CA PRO A 1050 -4.68 -12.85 -25.42
C PRO A 1050 -5.71 -11.72 -25.54
N ALA A 1051 -6.89 -12.04 -26.07
CA ALA A 1051 -8.05 -11.15 -26.02
C ALA A 1051 -8.90 -11.44 -24.76
N PRO A 1052 -9.63 -10.46 -24.19
CA PRO A 1052 -10.53 -10.71 -23.07
C PRO A 1052 -11.45 -11.92 -23.31
N GLY A 1053 -11.49 -12.85 -22.34
CA GLY A 1053 -12.21 -14.12 -22.43
C GLY A 1053 -11.44 -15.28 -23.06
N ASP A 1054 -10.23 -15.06 -23.60
CA ASP A 1054 -9.39 -16.16 -24.11
C ASP A 1054 -8.95 -17.11 -22.99
N THR A 1055 -8.73 -18.37 -23.35
CA THR A 1055 -8.08 -19.38 -22.49
C THR A 1055 -6.59 -19.50 -22.82
N ASN A 1056 -5.83 -20.13 -21.92
CA ASN A 1056 -4.39 -20.37 -22.13
C ASN A 1056 -4.16 -21.33 -23.31
N LYS A 1057 -3.62 -20.83 -24.42
CA LYS A 1057 -3.46 -21.57 -25.68
C LYS A 1057 -2.12 -21.33 -26.37
N GLY A 1058 -1.41 -20.25 -26.05
CA GLY A 1058 -0.12 -19.92 -26.64
C GLY A 1058 0.99 -20.83 -26.14
N ALA A 1059 1.98 -21.10 -26.99
CA ALA A 1059 3.16 -21.83 -26.58
C ALA A 1059 4.09 -20.97 -25.70
N LYS A 1060 5.01 -21.63 -24.99
CA LYS A 1060 6.02 -21.03 -24.11
C LYS A 1060 7.40 -21.59 -24.46
N ILE A 1061 8.41 -20.72 -24.44
CA ILE A 1061 9.81 -21.16 -24.50
C ILE A 1061 10.20 -21.59 -23.10
N VAL A 1062 10.44 -22.89 -22.91
CA VAL A 1062 10.76 -23.47 -21.59
C VAL A 1062 12.27 -23.67 -21.39
N GLY A 1063 13.06 -23.38 -22.43
CA GLY A 1063 14.51 -23.27 -22.34
C GLY A 1063 15.22 -23.35 -23.67
N GLU A 1064 16.50 -23.02 -23.64
CA GLU A 1064 17.44 -23.21 -24.75
C GLU A 1064 18.74 -23.83 -24.23
N THR A 1065 19.44 -24.54 -25.11
CA THR A 1065 20.76 -25.13 -24.81
C THR A 1065 21.66 -25.08 -26.04
N LEU A 1066 22.94 -24.83 -25.82
CA LEU A 1066 23.97 -24.92 -26.85
C LEU A 1066 25.03 -25.95 -26.44
N GLY A 1067 25.20 -27.00 -27.25
CA GLY A 1067 26.21 -28.03 -27.08
C GLY A 1067 26.98 -28.28 -28.37
N GLY A 1068 28.21 -27.79 -28.46
CA GLY A 1068 29.00 -27.85 -29.70
C GLY A 1068 28.32 -27.04 -30.82
N THR A 1069 28.06 -27.69 -31.96
CA THR A 1069 27.33 -27.11 -33.10
C THR A 1069 25.81 -27.25 -33.00
N LYS A 1070 25.29 -27.88 -31.94
CA LYS A 1070 23.86 -28.13 -31.77
C LYS A 1070 23.25 -27.13 -30.80
N TYR A 1071 22.35 -26.31 -31.33
CA TYR A 1071 21.52 -25.41 -30.54
C TYR A 1071 20.10 -25.96 -30.48
N THR A 1072 19.52 -26.12 -29.29
CA THR A 1072 18.19 -26.70 -29.10
C THR A 1072 17.29 -25.73 -28.34
N VAL A 1073 16.08 -25.52 -28.85
CA VAL A 1073 15.01 -24.75 -28.21
C VAL A 1073 13.91 -25.71 -27.78
N ALA A 1074 13.53 -25.65 -26.51
CA ALA A 1074 12.41 -26.38 -25.95
C ALA A 1074 11.15 -25.49 -25.97
N LEU A 1075 10.15 -25.90 -26.74
CA LEU A 1075 8.86 -25.22 -26.84
C LEU A 1075 7.77 -26.10 -26.21
N GLU A 1076 6.98 -25.57 -25.29
CA GLU A 1076 5.84 -26.27 -24.70
C GLU A 1076 4.53 -25.58 -25.11
N GLY A 1077 3.53 -26.35 -25.55
CA GLY A 1077 2.21 -25.85 -25.93
C GLY A 1077 1.17 -26.96 -25.95
N LEU A 1078 -0.06 -26.66 -26.37
CA LEU A 1078 -1.13 -27.67 -26.45
C LEU A 1078 -0.75 -28.84 -27.37
N SER A 1079 -1.05 -30.06 -26.91
CA SER A 1079 -0.82 -31.32 -27.64
C SER A 1079 -1.36 -31.27 -29.08
N GLY A 1080 -0.57 -31.73 -30.05
CA GLY A 1080 -0.91 -31.75 -31.48
C GLY A 1080 -1.03 -30.38 -32.18
N LYS A 1081 -0.83 -29.26 -31.48
CA LYS A 1081 -0.92 -27.92 -32.08
C LYS A 1081 0.41 -27.46 -32.67
N THR A 1082 0.31 -26.60 -33.68
CA THR A 1082 1.47 -26.02 -34.37
C THR A 1082 1.64 -24.55 -33.99
N TYR A 1083 2.87 -24.16 -33.65
CA TYR A 1083 3.21 -22.81 -33.21
C TYR A 1083 4.36 -22.22 -34.01
N GLN A 1084 4.49 -20.90 -33.96
CA GLN A 1084 5.61 -20.17 -34.54
C GLN A 1084 6.42 -19.50 -33.44
N PHE A 1085 7.74 -19.43 -33.64
CA PHE A 1085 8.67 -18.73 -32.77
C PHE A 1085 9.85 -18.22 -33.60
N GLU A 1086 10.68 -17.36 -33.03
CA GLU A 1086 11.80 -16.75 -33.77
C GLU A 1086 13.14 -17.02 -33.09
N VAL A 1087 14.17 -17.25 -33.91
CA VAL A 1087 15.55 -17.45 -33.46
C VAL A 1087 16.45 -16.47 -34.20
N LEU A 1088 17.30 -15.76 -33.46
CA LEU A 1088 18.35 -14.92 -34.03
C LEU A 1088 19.65 -15.73 -34.07
N SER A 1089 20.24 -15.88 -35.25
CA SER A 1089 21.53 -16.56 -35.44
C SER A 1089 22.47 -15.73 -36.30
N ASN A 1090 23.62 -15.38 -35.75
CA ASN A 1090 24.74 -14.83 -36.50
C ASN A 1090 25.63 -15.94 -37.08
N ASP A 1091 25.51 -17.18 -36.59
CA ASP A 1091 26.08 -18.36 -37.22
C ASP A 1091 25.16 -18.88 -38.36
N ASN A 1092 25.76 -19.55 -39.33
CA ASN A 1092 25.01 -20.19 -40.41
C ASN A 1092 24.30 -21.45 -39.90
N VAL A 1093 22.98 -21.49 -40.05
CA VAL A 1093 22.17 -22.69 -39.76
C VAL A 1093 22.26 -23.66 -40.94
N LYS A 1094 22.85 -24.84 -40.74
CA LYS A 1094 23.02 -25.91 -41.73
C LYS A 1094 21.73 -26.70 -41.94
N SER A 1095 21.06 -27.08 -40.85
CA SER A 1095 19.81 -27.83 -40.89
C SER A 1095 19.00 -27.64 -39.60
N VAL A 1096 17.70 -27.88 -39.67
CA VAL A 1096 16.80 -27.87 -38.50
C VAL A 1096 16.06 -29.20 -38.42
N ALA A 1097 16.02 -29.79 -37.23
CA ALA A 1097 15.24 -30.99 -36.91
C ALA A 1097 14.00 -30.63 -36.08
N ASN A 1098 12.90 -31.36 -36.31
CA ASN A 1098 11.61 -31.20 -35.63
C ASN A 1098 10.99 -29.78 -35.69
N GLY A 1099 11.37 -29.02 -36.72
CA GLY A 1099 10.83 -27.71 -37.00
C GLY A 1099 11.09 -27.33 -38.45
N LYS A 1100 10.37 -26.31 -38.94
CA LYS A 1100 10.48 -25.81 -40.32
C LYS A 1100 10.79 -24.32 -40.31
N ILE A 1101 11.80 -23.91 -41.08
CA ILE A 1101 12.04 -22.49 -41.36
C ILE A 1101 10.93 -22.01 -42.31
N LEU A 1102 10.10 -21.08 -41.84
CA LEU A 1102 9.07 -20.46 -42.67
C LEU A 1102 9.62 -19.26 -43.43
N ARG A 1103 10.45 -18.46 -42.76
CA ARG A 1103 10.97 -17.20 -43.30
C ARG A 1103 12.30 -16.87 -42.63
N ARG A 1104 13.17 -16.18 -43.37
CA ARG A 1104 14.37 -15.51 -42.84
C ARG A 1104 14.31 -14.03 -43.16
N LYS A 1105 14.55 -13.17 -42.16
CA LYS A 1105 14.71 -11.72 -42.33
C LYS A 1105 16.02 -11.29 -41.68
N GLY A 1106 17.06 -11.07 -42.50
CA GLY A 1106 18.42 -10.87 -41.99
C GLY A 1106 18.90 -12.10 -41.22
N ASN A 1107 19.25 -11.91 -39.94
CA ASN A 1107 19.72 -12.98 -39.05
C ASN A 1107 18.60 -13.61 -38.20
N VAL A 1108 17.34 -13.20 -38.40
CA VAL A 1108 16.19 -13.77 -37.69
C VAL A 1108 15.50 -14.83 -38.56
N TYR A 1109 15.32 -16.01 -37.97
CA TYR A 1109 14.65 -17.17 -38.53
C TYR A 1109 13.28 -17.33 -37.87
N THR A 1110 12.20 -17.19 -38.64
CA THR A 1110 10.84 -17.51 -38.19
C THR A 1110 10.61 -19.00 -38.40
N MET A 1111 10.37 -19.70 -37.30
CA MET A 1111 10.28 -21.15 -37.21
C MET A 1111 8.84 -21.58 -36.99
N GLN A 1112 8.53 -22.80 -37.42
CA GLN A 1112 7.29 -23.49 -37.12
C GLN A 1112 7.59 -24.86 -36.52
N ALA A 1113 6.93 -25.20 -35.42
CA ALA A 1113 7.04 -26.52 -34.79
C ALA A 1113 5.67 -27.03 -34.37
N THR A 1114 5.45 -28.32 -34.58
CA THR A 1114 4.23 -29.03 -34.16
C THR A 1114 4.52 -29.78 -32.87
N MET A 1115 3.69 -29.57 -31.86
CA MET A 1115 3.77 -30.30 -30.60
C MET A 1115 3.43 -31.78 -30.84
N PRO A 1116 4.15 -32.73 -30.22
CA PRO A 1116 3.75 -34.13 -30.25
C PRO A 1116 2.31 -34.32 -29.76
N GLU A 1117 1.63 -35.31 -30.33
CA GLU A 1117 0.29 -35.69 -29.88
C GLU A 1117 0.42 -36.69 -28.72
N VAL A 1118 0.12 -36.21 -27.51
CA VAL A 1118 0.16 -36.95 -26.24
C VAL A 1118 -1.17 -36.81 -25.49
N SER A 1119 -1.38 -37.65 -24.47
CA SER A 1119 -2.59 -37.65 -23.63
C SER A 1119 -2.73 -36.42 -22.73
N GLU A 1120 -1.60 -35.86 -22.31
CA GLU A 1120 -1.51 -34.67 -21.49
C GLU A 1120 -1.95 -33.43 -22.27
N LYS A 1121 -2.47 -32.43 -21.56
CA LYS A 1121 -2.94 -31.17 -22.17
C LYS A 1121 -1.84 -30.44 -22.94
N TYR A 1122 -0.62 -30.43 -22.39
CA TYR A 1122 0.54 -29.76 -22.97
C TYR A 1122 1.62 -30.78 -23.33
N ALA A 1123 2.33 -30.55 -24.44
CA ALA A 1123 3.47 -31.35 -24.87
C ALA A 1123 4.67 -30.44 -25.15
N THR A 1124 5.87 -31.00 -25.01
CA THR A 1124 7.13 -30.30 -25.31
C THR A 1124 7.72 -30.80 -26.62
N GLN A 1125 8.12 -29.88 -27.50
CA GLN A 1125 8.89 -30.16 -28.71
C GLN A 1125 10.29 -29.55 -28.60
N GLN A 1126 11.31 -30.37 -28.80
CA GLN A 1126 12.70 -29.93 -28.94
C GLN A 1126 12.98 -29.65 -30.42
N VAL A 1127 13.28 -28.40 -30.76
CA VAL A 1127 13.68 -27.98 -32.10
C VAL A 1127 15.19 -27.76 -32.10
N THR A 1128 15.92 -28.55 -32.90
CA THR A 1128 17.38 -28.54 -32.91
C THR A 1128 17.90 -27.94 -34.20
N PHE A 1129 18.79 -26.96 -34.07
CA PHE A 1129 19.51 -26.27 -35.13
C PHE A 1129 20.93 -26.80 -35.16
N GLU A 1130 21.35 -27.34 -36.31
CA GLU A 1130 22.74 -27.69 -36.57
C GLU A 1130 23.43 -26.47 -37.17
N LEU A 1131 24.45 -25.95 -36.50
CA LEU A 1131 25.26 -24.83 -36.95
C LEU A 1131 26.40 -25.31 -37.84
N GLN A 1132 26.76 -24.52 -38.84
CA GLN A 1132 27.93 -24.80 -39.67
C GLN A 1132 29.22 -24.51 -38.86
N GLU A 1133 30.13 -25.48 -38.79
CA GLU A 1133 31.47 -25.23 -38.22
C GLU A 1133 32.16 -24.12 -39.03
N GLN A 1134 32.47 -23.02 -38.36
CA GLN A 1134 33.32 -21.98 -38.92
C GLN A 1134 34.78 -22.29 -38.54
N PRO A 1135 35.75 -22.08 -39.45
CA PRO A 1135 37.16 -22.27 -39.12
C PRO A 1135 37.53 -21.38 -37.94
N ARG A 1136 38.26 -21.93 -36.96
CA ARG A 1136 38.85 -21.15 -35.87
C ARG A 1136 39.90 -20.23 -36.49
N LEU A 1137 39.62 -18.92 -36.56
CA LEU A 1137 40.58 -17.90 -36.95
C LEU A 1137 41.62 -17.67 -35.85
#